data_AF-A0A2G9MV39-F1
#
_entry.id   AF-A0A2G9MV39-F1
#
_cell.length_a   1.000
_cell.length_b   1.000
_cell.length_c   1.000
_cell.angle_alpha   90.00
_cell.angle_beta   90.00
_cell.angle_gamma   90.00
#
_symmetry.space_group_name_H-M   'P 1'
#
loop_
_entity.id
_entity.type
_entity.pdbx_description
1 polymer ?
#
loop_
_entity_poly.entity_id
_entity_poly.type
_entity_poly.pdbx_seq_one_letter_code
_entity_poly.pdbx_strand_id
1 'polypeptide(L)'
;LPQPGKKGKMPSQPANQVVRMALFAAIAVIAVLALVILWIGSYGPVSGAQAQGQAEYSPFLEFGVENQQVLNFGDSKNLYTIYFEIPFTQRDVSSATIRAKYYSEKLPSQIFVLQTPRQQAESYPEFRKSLEKQLSGRGLSVSDISIEQLKSLPPSTLVIIPSGYFPQSLLEGDFTYAELLRRQTVILYMGFPLEQMLSENGYPVATPANISSTLPFSFSGKASPSTDGFNLFDPLYSATSKNQQAVLPVWGSVSAVKMDSGYILFLPQTLDGGWSRNGTAAAMDVSRLVFESPWQPPLSISEIYLDTANTTSGRILIFSNPISRPEVFIQLYAEGVSPDSKTYALTKQISVKKAQNSDIYIKGGSVFLPTYLTGQKIRLTLDFKEPAFSEKKLFLQTVLDGQAQKSERIQEGLTSLQSQIPFDYDSSLPPGKYILRVVDSAGKMYSQAIGEIADFQVVSQSADFKKGNFQFGFTSPIASQINFTSLHASVDGKFLQEIPAGSTANYFVPNLASGPHTFYFEFEGGYGKSILLDYRVQKQFYDNPIVVFLGIITLVFFVVGTFMRRPERELYYLDVPDFPPISAIKVPVGKASVLSLFDKINKNYSWERMPLSLDELKGGFSSLRHNGKPIVVGSYNLERVLSKIQGSSGEIKEVFGLWGMRRWEEESGRSLKNLSMFRLIRDVFVNRTVPFLRPKEKDGPDAKIKISKTDYNIYLFEDESSAARALSTLDGAPSIIVFERKKEISDFCDRLVSTDETAVRLKLEISSERVFLVSLEELGAFI
;
A
#
# COMPACT_ATOMS: atom_id res chain seq x y z
N LEU A 1 7.68 79.65 79.50
CA LEU A 1 8.45 79.15 80.66
C LEU A 1 9.29 77.95 80.20
N PRO A 2 10.59 77.87 80.55
CA PRO A 2 11.62 77.23 79.72
C PRO A 2 12.30 75.98 80.30
N GLN A 3 13.11 75.32 79.44
CA GLN A 3 14.20 74.33 79.64
C GLN A 3 13.83 72.82 79.79
N PRO A 4 14.78 71.87 79.54
CA PRO A 4 16.05 71.88 78.77
C PRO A 4 16.21 70.66 77.83
N GLY A 5 17.27 70.67 77.01
CA GLY A 5 17.57 69.67 75.99
C GLY A 5 18.06 68.29 76.47
N LYS A 6 18.05 67.34 75.53
CA LYS A 6 18.78 66.07 75.60
C LYS A 6 19.61 65.85 74.33
N LYS A 7 20.92 65.70 74.52
CA LYS A 7 21.88 65.14 73.54
C LYS A 7 21.74 63.61 73.49
N GLY A 8 22.06 63.02 72.33
CA GLY A 8 22.32 61.58 72.11
C GLY A 8 21.33 60.95 71.13
N LYS A 9 21.69 60.13 70.14
CA LYS A 9 22.91 59.40 69.76
C LYS A 9 22.92 59.28 68.22
N MET A 10 24.09 59.30 67.58
CA MET A 10 24.23 58.81 66.19
C MET A 10 23.98 57.30 66.15
N PRO A 11 23.06 56.79 65.31
CA PRO A 11 23.05 55.37 64.97
C PRO A 11 24.18 55.08 63.98
N SER A 12 25.07 54.17 64.39
CA SER A 12 26.11 53.55 63.56
C SER A 12 25.52 53.00 62.26
N GLN A 13 26.15 53.33 61.14
CA GLN A 13 25.83 52.82 59.81
C GLN A 13 25.75 51.27 59.78
N PRO A 14 24.76 50.67 59.10
CA PRO A 14 24.60 49.23 59.02
C PRO A 14 25.50 48.62 57.92
N ALA A 15 26.82 48.83 58.00
CA ALA A 15 27.76 48.19 57.07
C ALA A 15 27.72 46.65 57.18
N ASN A 16 27.28 46.11 58.32
CA ASN A 16 27.19 44.67 58.57
C ASN A 16 25.98 43.97 57.90
N GLN A 17 24.96 44.72 57.47
CA GLN A 17 23.75 44.12 56.89
C GLN A 17 23.92 43.85 55.38
N VAL A 18 24.67 44.70 54.68
CA VAL A 18 24.99 44.55 53.26
C VAL A 18 25.96 43.39 53.04
N VAL A 19 26.95 43.20 53.93
CA VAL A 19 27.91 42.08 53.84
C VAL A 19 27.21 40.74 54.11
N ARG A 20 26.29 40.68 55.09
CA ARG A 20 25.50 39.46 55.36
C ARG A 20 24.56 39.10 54.20
N MET A 21 23.96 40.09 53.53
CA MET A 21 23.12 39.83 52.35
C MET A 21 23.94 39.41 51.12
N ALA A 22 25.11 40.02 50.89
CA ALA A 22 26.00 39.60 49.80
C ALA A 22 26.51 38.17 49.98
N LEU A 23 26.81 37.77 51.23
CA LEU A 23 27.23 36.41 51.55
C LEU A 23 26.10 35.40 51.30
N PHE A 24 24.86 35.74 51.67
CA PHE A 24 23.70 34.87 51.46
C PHE A 24 23.37 34.68 49.97
N ALA A 25 23.46 35.75 49.18
CA ALA A 25 23.28 35.70 47.72
C ALA A 25 24.38 34.86 47.04
N ALA A 26 25.64 34.98 47.49
CA ALA A 26 26.74 34.17 46.97
C ALA A 26 26.54 32.68 47.27
N ILE A 27 26.11 32.32 48.49
CA ILE A 27 25.82 30.93 48.86
C ILE A 27 24.69 30.34 48.01
N ALA A 28 23.62 31.11 47.76
CA ALA A 28 22.51 30.67 46.92
C ALA A 28 22.93 30.42 45.46
N VAL A 29 23.78 31.28 44.89
CA VAL A 29 24.31 31.11 43.53
C VAL A 29 25.21 29.88 43.42
N ILE A 30 26.08 29.64 44.41
CA ILE A 30 26.97 28.48 44.44
C ILE A 30 26.16 27.17 44.54
N ALA A 31 25.10 27.15 45.35
CA ALA A 31 24.22 25.98 45.47
C ALA A 31 23.50 25.63 44.15
N VAL A 32 23.07 26.63 43.39
CA VAL A 32 22.43 26.43 42.07
C VAL A 32 23.43 25.90 41.04
N LEU A 33 24.66 26.43 41.02
CA LEU A 33 25.73 25.98 40.13
C LEU A 33 26.16 24.52 40.37
N ALA A 34 26.23 24.10 41.65
CA ALA A 34 26.55 22.71 42.01
C ALA A 34 25.48 21.72 41.51
N LEU A 35 24.19 22.11 41.55
CA LEU A 35 23.08 21.30 41.04
C LEU A 35 23.12 21.11 39.52
N VAL A 36 23.54 22.12 38.76
CA VAL A 36 23.66 22.04 37.29
C VAL A 36 24.81 21.11 36.87
N ILE A 37 25.94 21.16 37.58
CA ILE A 37 27.10 20.31 37.28
C ILE A 37 26.78 18.83 37.54
N LEU A 38 26.06 18.52 38.63
CA LEU A 38 25.60 17.16 38.92
C LEU A 38 24.63 16.61 37.86
N TRP A 39 23.83 17.47 37.23
CA TRP A 39 22.89 17.07 36.20
C TRP A 39 23.59 16.73 34.87
N ILE A 40 24.59 17.51 34.46
CA ILE A 40 25.33 17.30 33.21
C ILE A 40 26.19 16.02 33.25
N GLY A 41 26.68 15.61 34.43
CA GLY A 41 27.46 14.38 34.60
C GLY A 41 26.70 13.06 34.41
N SER A 42 25.38 13.09 34.19
CA SER A 42 24.54 11.89 34.11
C SER A 42 24.38 11.29 32.69
N TYR A 43 24.91 11.94 31.65
CA TYR A 43 24.86 11.44 30.26
C TYR A 43 26.19 10.76 29.89
N GLY A 44 26.21 9.43 29.90
CA GLY A 44 27.38 8.61 29.52
C GLY A 44 27.62 8.53 28.00
N PRO A 45 28.87 8.27 27.56
CA PRO A 45 29.25 8.23 26.14
C PRO A 45 28.79 6.94 25.43
N VAL A 46 28.31 7.09 24.20
CA VAL A 46 27.85 6.00 23.31
C VAL A 46 29.06 5.34 22.64
N SER A 47 29.25 4.04 22.85
CA SER A 47 30.37 3.27 22.28
C SER A 47 30.10 2.87 20.83
N GLY A 48 31.05 3.14 19.93
CA GLY A 48 30.99 2.74 18.52
C GLY A 48 31.46 1.29 18.30
N ALA A 49 30.71 0.52 17.52
CA ALA A 49 31.02 -0.88 17.18
C ALA A 49 32.09 -1.00 16.09
N GLN A 50 33.01 -1.95 16.25
CA GLN A 50 34.07 -2.28 15.28
C GLN A 50 33.55 -3.24 14.19
N ALA A 51 33.96 -3.02 12.95
CA ALA A 51 33.60 -3.84 11.79
C ALA A 51 34.43 -5.15 11.73
N GLN A 52 33.76 -6.30 11.71
CA GLN A 52 34.36 -7.62 11.46
C GLN A 52 34.34 -7.94 9.95
N GLY A 53 35.34 -8.70 9.48
CA GLY A 53 35.55 -9.03 8.06
C GLY A 53 34.38 -9.79 7.42
N GLN A 54 34.09 -9.46 6.16
CA GLN A 54 32.97 -10.02 5.40
C GLN A 54 33.24 -11.48 5.01
N ALA A 55 32.45 -12.41 5.55
CA ALA A 55 32.37 -13.78 5.06
C ALA A 55 31.71 -13.79 3.67
N GLU A 56 32.17 -14.66 2.77
CA GLU A 56 31.53 -14.87 1.47
C GLU A 56 30.28 -15.72 1.63
N TYR A 57 29.11 -15.14 1.34
CA TYR A 57 27.81 -15.81 1.47
C TYR A 57 27.46 -16.56 0.16
N SER A 58 26.95 -17.77 0.30
CA SER A 58 26.43 -18.58 -0.82
C SER A 58 24.96 -18.89 -0.55
N PRO A 59 24.02 -18.01 -0.98
CA PRO A 59 22.60 -18.19 -0.67
C PRO A 59 22.10 -19.52 -1.21
N PHE A 60 21.42 -20.27 -0.35
CA PHE A 60 20.81 -21.54 -0.68
C PHE A 60 19.35 -21.50 -0.28
N LEU A 61 18.45 -21.81 -1.22
CA LEU A 61 17.02 -21.92 -0.99
C LEU A 61 16.49 -23.13 -1.76
N GLU A 62 15.92 -24.09 -1.04
CA GLU A 62 15.26 -25.24 -1.63
C GLU A 62 13.80 -25.27 -1.16
N PHE A 63 12.87 -25.58 -2.07
CA PHE A 63 11.48 -25.78 -1.73
C PHE A 63 10.87 -26.98 -2.47
N GLY A 64 9.94 -27.66 -1.80
CA GLY A 64 9.15 -28.76 -2.34
C GLY A 64 7.66 -28.42 -2.41
N VAL A 65 6.87 -29.28 -3.02
CA VAL A 65 5.40 -29.26 -2.89
C VAL A 65 5.02 -30.60 -2.30
N GLU A 66 4.67 -30.61 -1.01
CA GLU A 66 4.32 -31.84 -0.28
C GLU A 66 2.84 -32.17 -0.49
N ASN A 67 1.98 -31.15 -0.47
CA ASN A 67 0.55 -31.29 -0.68
C ASN A 67 0.01 -30.16 -1.55
N GLN A 68 -0.91 -30.49 -2.45
CA GLN A 68 -1.58 -29.55 -3.36
C GLN A 68 -3.04 -29.93 -3.54
N GLN A 69 -3.95 -28.98 -3.34
CA GLN A 69 -5.39 -29.24 -3.39
C GLN A 69 -6.14 -28.05 -4.00
N VAL A 70 -7.25 -28.34 -4.69
CA VAL A 70 -8.24 -27.32 -5.10
C VAL A 70 -9.40 -27.41 -4.13
N LEU A 71 -9.58 -26.36 -3.33
CA LEU A 71 -10.62 -26.27 -2.31
C LEU A 71 -11.78 -25.43 -2.84
N ASN A 72 -13.02 -25.76 -2.46
CA ASN A 72 -14.13 -24.84 -2.67
C ASN A 72 -13.92 -23.57 -1.81
N PHE A 73 -14.27 -22.39 -2.34
CA PHE A 73 -14.12 -21.13 -1.61
C PHE A 73 -15.22 -20.90 -0.56
N GLY A 74 -16.06 -21.89 -0.28
CA GLY A 74 -17.21 -21.79 0.61
C GLY A 74 -18.41 -21.06 0.00
N ASP A 75 -18.37 -20.71 -1.29
CA ASP A 75 -19.46 -20.03 -2.00
C ASP A 75 -20.12 -20.93 -3.05
N SER A 76 -21.43 -20.81 -3.15
CA SER A 76 -22.32 -21.39 -4.17
C SER A 76 -21.96 -21.02 -5.62
N LYS A 77 -21.14 -19.97 -5.84
CA LYS A 77 -20.72 -19.51 -7.18
C LYS A 77 -19.67 -20.38 -7.88
N ASN A 78 -19.36 -21.56 -7.37
CA ASN A 78 -18.30 -22.44 -7.89
C ASN A 78 -16.94 -21.73 -7.99
N LEU A 79 -16.61 -20.96 -6.95
CA LEU A 79 -15.28 -20.39 -6.78
C LEU A 79 -14.41 -21.36 -6.00
N TYR A 80 -13.14 -21.40 -6.35
CA TYR A 80 -12.15 -22.28 -5.76
C TYR A 80 -10.96 -21.48 -5.24
N THR A 81 -10.26 -22.02 -4.25
CA THR A 81 -8.93 -21.56 -3.86
C THR A 81 -7.97 -22.72 -3.96
N ILE A 82 -6.75 -22.43 -4.38
CA ILE A 82 -5.68 -23.43 -4.44
C ILE A 82 -4.89 -23.36 -3.15
N TYR A 83 -4.64 -24.53 -2.58
CA TYR A 83 -3.86 -24.72 -1.38
C TYR A 83 -2.55 -25.44 -1.70
N PHE A 84 -1.46 -24.93 -1.13
CA PHE A 84 -0.16 -25.59 -1.12
C PHE A 84 0.43 -25.69 0.27
N GLU A 85 1.10 -26.82 0.50
CA GLU A 85 2.02 -27.02 1.60
C GLU A 85 3.43 -27.13 1.03
N ILE A 86 4.24 -26.10 1.27
CA ILE A 86 5.58 -25.96 0.71
C ILE A 86 6.59 -26.12 1.84
N PRO A 87 7.22 -27.30 1.99
CA PRO A 87 8.42 -27.42 2.81
C PRO A 87 9.55 -26.62 2.15
N PHE A 88 10.30 -25.89 2.97
CA PHE A 88 11.46 -25.11 2.51
C PHE A 88 12.66 -25.30 3.43
N THR A 89 13.85 -25.10 2.87
CA THR A 89 15.13 -25.03 3.59
C THR A 89 15.95 -23.88 3.02
N GLN A 90 16.53 -23.05 3.88
CA GLN A 90 17.33 -21.88 3.51
C GLN A 90 18.61 -21.73 4.34
N ARG A 91 19.68 -21.21 3.72
CA ARG A 91 20.96 -20.86 4.36
C ARG A 91 21.58 -19.64 3.68
N ASP A 92 22.22 -18.77 4.47
CA ASP A 92 22.91 -17.57 4.00
C ASP A 92 22.00 -16.61 3.21
N VAL A 93 20.73 -16.53 3.60
CA VAL A 93 19.72 -15.68 2.98
C VAL A 93 19.28 -14.59 3.97
N SER A 94 19.35 -13.33 3.55
CA SER A 94 18.89 -12.16 4.32
C SER A 94 17.40 -11.89 4.10
N SER A 95 16.87 -12.19 2.92
CA SER A 95 15.43 -12.16 2.62
C SER A 95 15.05 -13.26 1.64
N ALA A 96 13.92 -13.92 1.86
CA ALA A 96 13.40 -14.92 0.95
C ALA A 96 11.92 -14.73 0.70
N THR A 97 11.52 -14.87 -0.57
CA THR A 97 10.16 -14.66 -1.02
C THR A 97 9.72 -15.84 -1.89
N ILE A 98 8.52 -16.36 -1.64
CA ILE A 98 7.89 -17.39 -2.46
C ILE A 98 6.62 -16.78 -3.09
N ARG A 99 6.60 -16.74 -4.43
CA ARG A 99 5.47 -16.27 -5.25
C ARG A 99 4.84 -17.44 -5.98
N ALA A 100 3.52 -17.55 -5.90
CA ALA A 100 2.73 -18.48 -6.69
C ALA A 100 1.90 -17.69 -7.71
N LYS A 101 2.13 -17.91 -9.00
CA LYS A 101 1.32 -17.35 -10.09
C LYS A 101 0.41 -18.45 -10.64
N TYR A 102 -0.89 -18.17 -10.72
CA TYR A 102 -1.91 -19.13 -11.13
C TYR A 102 -2.39 -18.81 -12.55
N TYR A 103 -2.46 -19.80 -13.42
CA TYR A 103 -2.75 -19.66 -14.85
C TYR A 103 -3.90 -20.57 -15.28
N SER A 104 -4.68 -20.08 -16.24
CA SER A 104 -5.79 -20.81 -16.88
C SER A 104 -5.32 -21.86 -17.88
N GLU A 105 -4.12 -21.69 -18.44
CA GLU A 105 -3.53 -22.50 -19.50
C GLU A 105 -2.11 -22.90 -19.08
N LYS A 106 -1.65 -24.06 -19.55
CA LYS A 106 -0.35 -24.62 -19.18
C LYS A 106 0.77 -23.75 -19.75
N LEU A 107 1.67 -23.30 -18.87
CA LEU A 107 2.86 -22.58 -19.30
C LEU A 107 3.82 -23.51 -20.07
N PRO A 108 4.63 -22.95 -20.98
CA PRO A 108 5.68 -23.71 -21.61
C PRO A 108 6.67 -24.27 -20.60
N SER A 109 6.89 -25.60 -20.67
CA SER A 109 7.84 -26.32 -19.82
C SER A 109 9.09 -26.77 -20.56
N GLN A 110 9.00 -26.86 -21.89
CA GLN A 110 10.11 -27.20 -22.78
C GLN A 110 10.33 -26.07 -23.77
N ILE A 111 11.60 -25.71 -23.94
CA ILE A 111 12.03 -24.60 -24.78
C ILE A 111 12.88 -25.16 -25.91
N PHE A 112 12.49 -24.86 -27.14
CA PHE A 112 13.18 -25.30 -28.33
C PHE A 112 13.70 -24.10 -29.09
N VAL A 113 14.93 -24.19 -29.62
CA VAL A 113 15.50 -23.21 -30.54
C VAL A 113 15.48 -23.83 -31.94
N LEU A 114 14.77 -23.17 -32.86
CA LEU A 114 14.63 -23.66 -34.22
C LEU A 114 15.97 -23.54 -34.97
N GLN A 115 16.41 -24.66 -35.55
CA GLN A 115 17.58 -24.72 -36.42
C GLN A 115 17.19 -24.34 -37.84
N THR A 116 17.40 -23.07 -38.16
CA THR A 116 17.25 -22.52 -39.51
C THR A 116 18.50 -21.74 -39.89
N PRO A 117 18.69 -21.44 -41.19
CA PRO A 117 19.63 -20.40 -41.59
C PRO A 117 19.31 -19.10 -40.83
N ARG A 118 20.29 -18.23 -40.64
CA ARG A 118 20.11 -16.99 -39.86
C ARG A 118 20.69 -15.81 -40.62
N GLN A 119 20.00 -14.68 -40.56
CA GLN A 119 20.45 -13.41 -41.09
C GLN A 119 20.68 -12.44 -39.92
N GLN A 120 21.81 -11.73 -39.91
CA GLN A 120 22.19 -10.80 -38.84
C GLN A 120 22.15 -11.45 -37.43
N ALA A 121 22.86 -12.58 -37.30
CA ALA A 121 22.94 -13.37 -36.06
C ALA A 121 24.34 -13.94 -35.79
N GLU A 122 25.39 -13.18 -36.07
CA GLU A 122 26.79 -13.46 -35.78
C GLU A 122 27.02 -13.77 -34.29
N SER A 123 26.25 -13.12 -33.40
CA SER A 123 26.28 -13.35 -31.95
C SER A 123 25.50 -14.60 -31.49
N TYR A 124 24.95 -15.41 -32.40
CA TYR A 124 24.15 -16.61 -32.07
C TYR A 124 24.86 -17.63 -31.17
N PRO A 125 26.16 -17.98 -31.37
CA PRO A 125 26.83 -18.94 -30.48
C PRO A 125 26.89 -18.47 -29.03
N GLU A 126 27.11 -17.16 -28.82
CA GLU A 126 27.10 -16.54 -27.49
C GLU A 126 25.70 -16.56 -26.88
N PHE A 127 24.70 -16.12 -27.66
CA PHE A 127 23.29 -16.16 -27.28
C PHE A 127 22.86 -17.56 -26.85
N ARG A 128 23.12 -18.59 -27.67
CA ARG A 128 22.69 -19.97 -27.39
C ARG A 128 23.30 -20.52 -26.10
N LYS A 129 24.58 -20.25 -25.84
CA LYS A 129 25.30 -20.66 -24.63
C LYS A 129 24.77 -19.95 -23.38
N SER A 130 24.57 -18.64 -23.48
CA SER A 130 24.05 -17.84 -22.35
C SER A 130 22.60 -18.19 -22.03
N LEU A 131 21.76 -18.39 -23.06
CA LEU A 131 20.36 -18.78 -22.92
C LEU A 131 20.22 -20.12 -22.19
N GLU A 132 21.02 -21.11 -22.58
CA GLU A 132 21.06 -22.41 -21.90
C GLU A 132 21.47 -22.28 -20.44
N LYS A 133 22.55 -21.53 -20.16
CA LYS A 133 23.03 -21.31 -18.79
C LYS A 133 21.96 -20.67 -17.92
N GLN A 134 21.28 -19.63 -18.42
CA GLN A 134 20.27 -18.90 -17.65
C GLN A 134 19.00 -19.71 -17.42
N LEU A 135 18.52 -20.44 -18.42
CA LEU A 135 17.31 -21.25 -18.31
C LEU A 135 17.54 -22.54 -17.51
N SER A 136 18.68 -23.22 -17.72
CA SER A 136 19.03 -24.42 -16.94
C SER A 136 19.27 -24.09 -15.46
N GLY A 137 19.86 -22.93 -15.15
CA GLY A 137 19.99 -22.42 -13.78
C GLY A 137 18.64 -22.20 -13.07
N ARG A 138 17.54 -22.12 -13.84
CA ARG A 138 16.15 -22.01 -13.35
C ARG A 138 15.33 -23.28 -13.54
N GLY A 139 15.96 -24.40 -13.93
CA GLY A 139 15.30 -25.69 -14.12
C GLY A 139 14.55 -25.87 -15.44
N LEU A 140 14.79 -25.01 -16.45
CA LEU A 140 14.17 -25.10 -17.77
C LEU A 140 15.18 -25.63 -18.80
N SER A 141 14.82 -26.70 -19.51
CA SER A 141 15.69 -27.29 -20.54
C SER A 141 15.54 -26.58 -21.88
N VAL A 142 16.66 -26.28 -22.53
CA VAL A 142 16.73 -25.72 -23.89
C VAL A 142 17.29 -26.76 -24.84
N SER A 143 16.52 -27.13 -25.85
CA SER A 143 16.94 -28.07 -26.90
C SER A 143 16.89 -27.40 -28.26
N ASP A 144 17.69 -27.89 -29.20
CA ASP A 144 17.57 -27.48 -30.59
C ASP A 144 16.56 -28.38 -31.32
N ILE A 145 15.85 -27.84 -32.31
CA ILE A 145 14.87 -28.60 -33.10
C ILE A 145 14.93 -28.24 -34.58
N SER A 146 14.74 -29.23 -35.46
CA SER A 146 14.58 -28.99 -36.91
C SER A 146 13.13 -28.63 -37.27
N ILE A 147 12.90 -28.11 -38.48
CA ILE A 147 11.56 -27.79 -38.98
C ILE A 147 10.65 -29.03 -39.01
N GLU A 148 11.18 -30.19 -39.42
CA GLU A 148 10.43 -31.44 -39.55
C GLU A 148 9.97 -31.96 -38.18
N GLN A 149 10.80 -31.78 -37.16
CA GLN A 149 10.54 -32.19 -35.78
C GLN A 149 9.48 -31.33 -35.08
N LEU A 150 9.17 -30.12 -35.60
CA LEU A 150 8.10 -29.29 -35.06
C LEU A 150 6.74 -30.01 -35.08
N LYS A 151 6.52 -30.92 -36.04
CA LYS A 151 5.29 -31.72 -36.15
C LYS A 151 5.07 -32.65 -34.95
N SER A 152 6.14 -33.06 -34.29
CA SER A 152 6.12 -33.99 -33.14
C SER A 152 6.20 -33.29 -31.78
N LEU A 153 6.20 -31.96 -31.75
CA LEU A 153 6.26 -31.23 -30.48
C LEU A 153 5.01 -31.53 -29.62
N PRO A 154 5.20 -31.78 -28.31
CA PRO A 154 4.08 -31.86 -27.39
C PRO A 154 3.38 -30.50 -27.28
N PRO A 155 2.13 -30.45 -26.79
CA PRO A 155 1.47 -29.19 -26.48
C PRO A 155 2.20 -28.39 -25.39
N SER A 156 1.96 -27.08 -25.38
CA SER A 156 2.53 -26.17 -24.36
C SER A 156 4.06 -26.17 -24.37
N THR A 157 4.65 -25.99 -25.55
CA THR A 157 6.08 -25.78 -25.76
C THR A 157 6.36 -24.35 -26.20
N LEU A 158 7.59 -23.87 -26.01
CA LEU A 158 8.03 -22.59 -26.55
C LEU A 158 9.08 -22.82 -27.64
N VAL A 159 8.87 -22.23 -28.81
CA VAL A 159 9.80 -22.30 -29.95
C VAL A 159 10.38 -20.93 -30.21
N ILE A 160 11.69 -20.80 -30.05
CA ILE A 160 12.47 -19.60 -30.33
C ILE A 160 12.96 -19.67 -31.78
N ILE A 161 12.69 -18.63 -32.56
CA ILE A 161 13.06 -18.49 -33.96
C ILE A 161 13.99 -17.28 -34.11
N PRO A 162 15.31 -17.46 -33.93
CA PRO A 162 16.30 -16.37 -34.01
C PRO A 162 16.92 -16.26 -35.40
N SER A 163 16.09 -16.25 -36.45
CA SER A 163 16.53 -16.38 -37.84
C SER A 163 16.62 -15.05 -38.60
N GLY A 164 16.12 -13.95 -38.03
CA GLY A 164 16.10 -12.62 -38.65
C GLY A 164 14.97 -12.44 -39.68
N TYR A 165 14.65 -13.48 -40.45
CA TYR A 165 13.44 -13.56 -41.27
C TYR A 165 12.66 -14.82 -40.92
N PHE A 166 11.33 -14.75 -40.98
CA PHE A 166 10.48 -15.88 -40.59
C PHE A 166 10.61 -17.03 -41.60
N PRO A 167 10.77 -18.29 -41.17
CA PRO A 167 10.97 -19.41 -42.09
C PRO A 167 9.80 -19.60 -43.07
N GLN A 168 10.09 -19.71 -44.36
CA GLN A 168 9.09 -19.95 -45.42
C GLN A 168 8.28 -21.22 -45.15
N SER A 169 8.93 -22.29 -44.70
CA SER A 169 8.29 -23.57 -44.39
C SER A 169 7.19 -23.47 -43.33
N LEU A 170 7.25 -22.49 -42.43
CA LEU A 170 6.22 -22.24 -41.42
C LEU A 170 5.04 -21.42 -41.95
N LEU A 171 5.18 -20.78 -43.12
CA LEU A 171 4.12 -20.03 -43.79
C LEU A 171 3.45 -20.84 -44.90
N GLU A 172 4.23 -21.60 -45.68
CA GLU A 172 3.79 -22.23 -46.93
C GLU A 172 3.73 -23.77 -46.90
N GLY A 173 4.12 -24.40 -45.78
CA GLY A 173 4.18 -25.86 -45.67
C GLY A 173 2.88 -26.53 -45.23
N ASP A 174 2.87 -27.87 -45.30
CA ASP A 174 1.79 -28.71 -44.75
C ASP A 174 1.57 -28.52 -43.25
N PHE A 175 2.59 -28.01 -42.56
CA PHE A 175 2.56 -27.72 -41.13
C PHE A 175 3.03 -26.29 -40.90
N THR A 176 2.07 -25.41 -40.63
CA THR A 176 2.29 -23.97 -40.51
C THR A 176 2.39 -23.54 -39.05
N TYR A 177 2.81 -22.28 -38.83
CA TYR A 177 2.79 -21.66 -37.50
C TYR A 177 1.40 -21.72 -36.84
N ALA A 178 0.31 -21.67 -37.62
CA ALA A 178 -1.05 -21.73 -37.08
C ALA A 178 -1.33 -23.07 -36.38
N GLU A 179 -0.81 -24.17 -36.93
CA GLU A 179 -0.96 -25.49 -36.31
C GLU A 179 -0.16 -25.60 -35.00
N LEU A 180 1.01 -24.96 -34.90
CA LEU A 180 1.75 -24.85 -33.63
C LEU A 180 0.93 -24.10 -32.57
N LEU A 181 0.33 -22.97 -32.94
CA LEU A 181 -0.45 -22.13 -32.01
C LEU A 181 -1.72 -22.85 -31.52
N ARG A 182 -2.39 -23.64 -32.37
CA ARG A 182 -3.51 -24.52 -31.97
C ARG A 182 -3.12 -25.59 -30.96
N ARG A 183 -1.84 -25.97 -30.91
CA ARG A 183 -1.28 -26.91 -29.92
C ARG A 183 -0.79 -26.20 -28.66
N GLN A 184 -1.21 -24.95 -28.43
CA GLN A 184 -0.76 -24.13 -27.30
C GLN A 184 0.74 -23.84 -27.33
N THR A 185 1.37 -23.87 -28.51
CA THR A 185 2.79 -23.48 -28.63
C THR A 185 2.92 -21.97 -28.51
N VAL A 186 3.95 -21.51 -27.82
CA VAL A 186 4.39 -20.12 -27.84
C VAL A 186 5.53 -19.99 -28.85
N ILE A 187 5.37 -19.15 -29.85
CA ILE A 187 6.41 -18.85 -30.84
C ILE A 187 7.06 -17.53 -30.45
N LEU A 188 8.36 -17.52 -30.17
CA LEU A 188 9.14 -16.32 -29.95
C LEU A 188 9.96 -16.05 -31.21
N TYR A 189 9.56 -15.08 -32.00
CA TYR A 189 10.21 -14.72 -33.25
C TYR A 189 11.06 -13.46 -33.10
N MET A 190 12.33 -13.54 -33.51
CA MET A 190 13.28 -12.44 -33.50
C MET A 190 13.68 -12.12 -34.94
N GLY A 191 13.18 -11.01 -35.47
CA GLY A 191 13.48 -10.63 -36.84
C GLY A 191 12.61 -9.52 -37.39
N PHE A 192 12.70 -9.32 -38.70
CA PHE A 192 11.98 -8.32 -39.49
C PHE A 192 10.48 -8.65 -39.64
N PRO A 193 9.65 -7.68 -40.07
CA PRO A 193 8.26 -7.93 -40.46
C PRO A 193 8.16 -9.03 -41.52
N LEU A 194 6.98 -9.67 -41.60
CA LEU A 194 6.72 -10.80 -42.50
C LEU A 194 6.52 -10.40 -43.97
N GLU A 195 7.13 -9.30 -44.43
CA GLU A 195 7.18 -8.89 -45.84
C GLU A 195 8.17 -9.74 -46.65
N GLN A 196 9.18 -10.25 -45.97
CA GLN A 196 10.14 -11.23 -46.48
C GLN A 196 10.17 -12.42 -45.53
N MET A 197 10.41 -13.59 -46.12
CA MET A 197 10.56 -14.87 -45.43
C MET A 197 11.91 -15.49 -45.76
N LEU A 198 12.36 -16.41 -44.91
CA LEU A 198 13.62 -17.10 -45.09
C LEU A 198 13.41 -18.41 -45.84
N SER A 199 13.96 -18.51 -47.05
CA SER A 199 13.98 -19.78 -47.79
C SER A 199 14.85 -20.84 -47.10
N GLU A 200 14.67 -22.11 -47.45
CA GLU A 200 15.48 -23.23 -46.94
C GLU A 200 16.99 -23.05 -47.20
N ASN A 201 17.33 -22.36 -48.29
CA ASN A 201 18.71 -22.03 -48.66
C ASN A 201 19.27 -20.82 -47.89
N GLY A 202 18.47 -20.19 -47.01
CA GLY A 202 18.88 -19.07 -46.17
C GLY A 202 18.86 -17.69 -46.83
N TYR A 203 18.27 -17.59 -48.03
CA TYR A 203 18.07 -16.30 -48.70
C TYR A 203 16.70 -15.69 -48.34
N PRO A 204 16.63 -14.37 -48.10
CA PRO A 204 15.37 -13.68 -47.94
C PRO A 204 14.62 -13.67 -49.29
N VAL A 205 13.36 -14.07 -49.27
CA VAL A 205 12.45 -14.06 -50.42
C VAL A 205 11.19 -13.29 -50.05
N ALA A 206 10.56 -12.61 -51.01
CA ALA A 206 9.34 -11.85 -50.73
C ALA A 206 8.20 -12.78 -50.32
N THR A 207 7.46 -12.43 -49.28
CA THR A 207 6.26 -13.17 -48.86
C THR A 207 5.17 -13.01 -49.92
N PRO A 208 4.64 -14.10 -50.51
CA PRO A 208 3.61 -14.00 -51.52
C PRO A 208 2.37 -13.25 -51.03
N ALA A 209 1.76 -12.46 -51.92
CA ALA A 209 0.64 -11.58 -51.57
C ALA A 209 -0.58 -12.33 -51.01
N ASN A 210 -0.81 -13.57 -51.46
CA ASN A 210 -1.86 -14.45 -50.94
C ASN A 210 -1.62 -14.84 -49.47
N ILE A 211 -0.36 -14.99 -49.04
CA ILE A 211 -0.05 -15.30 -47.64
C ILE A 211 -0.11 -14.02 -46.80
N SER A 212 0.56 -12.95 -47.24
CA SER A 212 0.59 -11.67 -46.52
C SER A 212 -0.81 -11.12 -46.22
N SER A 213 -1.75 -11.26 -47.17
CA SER A 213 -3.15 -10.86 -46.96
C SER A 213 -3.89 -11.71 -45.93
N THR A 214 -3.59 -13.01 -45.86
CA THR A 214 -4.20 -13.97 -44.91
C THR A 214 -3.56 -13.99 -43.52
N LEU A 215 -2.38 -13.40 -43.35
CA LEU A 215 -1.76 -13.29 -42.03
C LEU A 215 -2.72 -12.56 -41.08
N PRO A 216 -2.99 -13.10 -39.89
CA PRO A 216 -3.87 -12.47 -38.90
C PRO A 216 -3.17 -11.30 -38.19
N PHE A 217 -1.96 -10.93 -38.63
CA PHE A 217 -1.16 -9.85 -38.09
C PHE A 217 -1.05 -8.71 -39.10
N SER A 218 -0.95 -7.49 -38.58
CA SER A 218 -0.45 -6.32 -39.30
C SER A 218 0.77 -5.77 -38.58
N PHE A 219 1.71 -5.24 -39.35
CA PHE A 219 2.91 -4.61 -38.83
C PHE A 219 2.79 -3.11 -39.04
N SER A 220 2.93 -2.34 -37.97
CA SER A 220 3.02 -0.88 -38.02
C SER A 220 4.46 -0.43 -37.81
N GLY A 221 4.75 0.83 -38.14
CA GLY A 221 6.08 1.44 -37.99
C GLY A 221 6.62 1.43 -36.56
N LYS A 222 7.76 2.11 -36.33
CA LYS A 222 8.59 2.02 -35.11
C LYS A 222 7.82 1.68 -33.83
N ALA A 223 8.16 0.53 -33.25
CA ALA A 223 7.65 0.12 -31.94
C ALA A 223 8.09 1.10 -30.85
N SER A 224 7.37 1.06 -29.73
CA SER A 224 7.77 1.79 -28.53
C SER A 224 9.14 1.29 -28.05
N PRO A 225 9.98 2.17 -27.48
CA PRO A 225 11.26 1.76 -26.91
C PRO A 225 11.05 0.76 -25.78
N SER A 226 12.05 -0.08 -25.56
CA SER A 226 12.07 -1.07 -24.48
C SER A 226 12.02 -0.39 -23.11
N THR A 227 11.27 -0.97 -22.17
CA THR A 227 11.12 -0.51 -20.79
C THR A 227 11.61 -1.54 -19.79
N ASP A 228 11.60 -1.20 -18.49
CA ASP A 228 11.80 -2.14 -17.38
C ASP A 228 13.10 -2.95 -17.41
N GLY A 229 14.16 -2.37 -18.00
CA GLY A 229 15.48 -3.00 -18.11
C GLY A 229 15.59 -4.06 -19.22
N PHE A 230 14.64 -4.11 -20.15
CA PHE A 230 14.76 -4.88 -21.39
C PHE A 230 15.71 -4.17 -22.35
N ASN A 231 16.72 -4.88 -22.86
CA ASN A 231 17.89 -4.33 -23.55
C ASN A 231 17.75 -4.29 -25.08
N LEU A 232 16.55 -4.51 -25.62
CA LEU A 232 16.31 -4.43 -27.06
C LEU A 232 16.38 -2.97 -27.54
N PHE A 233 17.34 -2.68 -28.42
CA PHE A 233 17.57 -1.40 -29.07
C PHE A 233 16.82 -1.28 -30.40
N ASP A 234 16.43 -0.05 -30.74
CA ASP A 234 15.84 0.34 -32.03
C ASP A 234 14.79 -0.65 -32.59
N PRO A 235 13.70 -0.92 -31.83
CA PRO A 235 12.66 -1.83 -32.28
C PRO A 235 12.01 -1.31 -33.57
N LEU A 236 12.02 -2.13 -34.62
CA LEU A 236 11.72 -1.68 -36.00
C LEU A 236 10.22 -1.55 -36.29
N TYR A 237 9.39 -2.34 -35.63
CA TYR A 237 7.95 -2.44 -35.88
C TYR A 237 7.19 -2.86 -34.62
N SER A 238 5.87 -2.63 -34.63
CA SER A 238 4.95 -3.27 -33.68
C SER A 238 4.01 -4.20 -34.46
N ALA A 239 3.72 -5.38 -33.90
CA ALA A 239 2.78 -6.31 -34.48
C ALA A 239 1.42 -6.19 -33.79
N THR A 240 0.35 -6.12 -34.59
CA THR A 240 -1.03 -6.09 -34.09
C THR A 240 -1.88 -7.20 -34.70
N SER A 241 -2.89 -7.68 -33.98
CA SER A 241 -3.86 -8.63 -34.52
C SER A 241 -4.91 -7.91 -35.38
N LYS A 242 -5.11 -8.35 -36.63
CA LYS A 242 -6.20 -7.88 -37.52
C LYS A 242 -7.59 -8.16 -36.94
N ASN A 243 -7.72 -9.24 -36.16
CA ASN A 243 -8.99 -9.70 -35.59
C ASN A 243 -9.32 -9.06 -34.23
N GLN A 244 -8.69 -7.93 -33.87
CA GLN A 244 -8.90 -7.21 -32.61
C GLN A 244 -8.68 -8.02 -31.32
N GLN A 245 -8.01 -9.18 -31.39
CA GLN A 245 -7.54 -9.85 -30.16
C GLN A 245 -6.51 -8.95 -29.45
N ALA A 246 -6.57 -8.95 -28.12
CA ALA A 246 -5.71 -8.12 -27.29
C ALA A 246 -4.24 -8.35 -27.65
N VAL A 247 -3.60 -7.30 -28.13
CA VAL A 247 -2.14 -7.22 -28.29
C VAL A 247 -1.63 -6.70 -26.97
N LEU A 248 -0.84 -7.51 -26.27
CA LEU A 248 -0.22 -7.08 -25.02
C LEU A 248 1.18 -6.55 -25.35
N PRO A 249 1.43 -5.23 -25.22
CA PRO A 249 2.80 -4.72 -25.26
C PRO A 249 3.53 -5.24 -24.03
N VAL A 250 4.59 -6.01 -24.25
CA VAL A 250 5.46 -6.52 -23.19
C VAL A 250 6.73 -5.68 -23.18
N TRP A 251 7.00 -5.04 -22.04
CA TRP A 251 8.17 -4.17 -21.82
C TRP A 251 8.38 -3.13 -22.91
N GLY A 252 7.28 -2.52 -23.37
CA GLY A 252 7.26 -1.49 -24.41
C GLY A 252 7.44 -2.03 -25.84
N SER A 253 8.44 -2.86 -26.10
CA SER A 253 8.89 -3.19 -27.46
C SER A 253 8.44 -4.54 -27.99
N VAL A 254 8.06 -5.50 -27.14
CA VAL A 254 7.66 -6.85 -27.57
C VAL A 254 6.15 -6.91 -27.80
N SER A 255 5.72 -7.36 -28.98
CA SER A 255 4.29 -7.55 -29.27
C SER A 255 3.89 -8.99 -29.02
N ALA A 256 3.03 -9.23 -28.02
CA ALA A 256 2.43 -10.54 -27.80
C ALA A 256 1.05 -10.61 -28.45
N VAL A 257 0.88 -11.51 -29.42
CA VAL A 257 -0.38 -11.74 -30.13
C VAL A 257 -0.88 -13.13 -29.77
N LYS A 258 -2.04 -13.21 -29.09
CA LYS A 258 -2.73 -14.48 -28.87
C LYS A 258 -3.34 -14.94 -30.20
N MET A 259 -3.33 -16.25 -30.44
CA MET A 259 -4.02 -16.88 -31.55
C MET A 259 -4.44 -18.28 -31.15
N ASP A 260 -5.72 -18.60 -31.36
CA ASP A 260 -6.32 -19.84 -30.85
C ASP A 260 -5.97 -20.02 -29.36
N SER A 261 -5.20 -21.05 -29.04
CA SER A 261 -4.75 -21.38 -27.69
C SER A 261 -3.26 -21.09 -27.44
N GLY A 262 -2.56 -20.51 -28.42
CA GLY A 262 -1.13 -20.22 -28.37
C GLY A 262 -0.84 -18.72 -28.47
N TYR A 263 0.45 -18.38 -28.48
CA TYR A 263 0.92 -17.01 -28.60
C TYR A 263 2.06 -16.92 -29.60
N ILE A 264 2.13 -15.81 -30.34
CA ILE A 264 3.33 -15.40 -31.04
C ILE A 264 3.84 -14.10 -30.43
N LEU A 265 5.12 -14.10 -30.05
CA LEU A 265 5.84 -12.98 -29.48
C LEU A 265 6.78 -12.45 -30.56
N PHE A 266 6.55 -11.22 -30.99
CA PHE A 266 7.40 -10.54 -31.95
C PHE A 266 8.41 -9.67 -31.21
N LEU A 267 9.69 -10.03 -31.33
CA LEU A 267 10.81 -9.18 -30.92
C LEU A 267 11.26 -8.44 -32.18
N PRO A 268 10.98 -7.14 -32.30
CA PRO A 268 11.01 -6.44 -33.58
C PRO A 268 12.40 -6.02 -34.05
N GLN A 269 13.36 -6.94 -33.96
CA GLN A 269 14.73 -6.79 -34.42
C GLN A 269 15.35 -8.19 -34.60
N THR A 270 16.34 -8.30 -35.49
CA THR A 270 17.27 -9.43 -35.54
C THR A 270 18.09 -9.55 -34.25
N LEU A 271 18.82 -10.66 -34.11
CA LEU A 271 19.63 -10.90 -32.91
C LEU A 271 20.75 -9.86 -32.78
N ASP A 272 21.46 -9.55 -33.87
CA ASP A 272 22.61 -8.66 -33.80
C ASP A 272 22.21 -7.19 -33.75
N GLY A 273 21.18 -6.77 -34.49
CA GLY A 273 20.80 -5.35 -34.48
C GLY A 273 20.11 -4.94 -33.19
N GLY A 274 19.34 -5.84 -32.56
CA GLY A 274 18.52 -5.55 -31.40
C GLY A 274 19.35 -5.45 -30.13
N TRP A 275 20.50 -6.11 -30.08
CA TRP A 275 21.38 -6.11 -28.90
C TRP A 275 22.79 -5.68 -29.23
N SER A 276 23.00 -4.98 -30.35
CA SER A 276 24.32 -4.48 -30.77
C SER A 276 25.40 -5.60 -30.76
N ARG A 277 25.05 -6.77 -31.30
CA ARG A 277 25.88 -8.00 -31.31
C ARG A 277 26.25 -8.56 -29.92
N ASN A 278 25.48 -8.23 -28.88
CA ASN A 278 25.63 -8.78 -27.54
C ASN A 278 24.67 -9.96 -27.33
N GLY A 279 25.12 -11.17 -27.66
CA GLY A 279 24.31 -12.37 -27.53
C GLY A 279 23.94 -12.69 -26.08
N THR A 280 24.80 -12.31 -25.12
CA THR A 280 24.54 -12.48 -23.68
C THR A 280 23.36 -11.63 -23.20
N ALA A 281 23.28 -10.37 -23.63
CA ALA A 281 22.17 -9.47 -23.31
C ALA A 281 20.86 -9.97 -23.93
N ALA A 282 20.89 -10.39 -25.20
CA ALA A 282 19.73 -10.98 -25.87
C ALA A 282 19.23 -12.24 -25.13
N ALA A 283 20.15 -13.10 -24.69
CA ALA A 283 19.80 -14.29 -23.92
C ALA A 283 19.16 -13.94 -22.58
N MET A 284 19.66 -12.91 -21.88
CA MET A 284 19.09 -12.41 -20.62
C MET A 284 17.65 -11.92 -20.79
N ASP A 285 17.42 -11.14 -21.82
CA ASP A 285 16.10 -10.62 -22.16
C ASP A 285 15.12 -11.75 -22.54
N VAL A 286 15.55 -12.67 -23.41
CA VAL A 286 14.74 -13.81 -23.84
C VAL A 286 14.49 -14.76 -22.66
N SER A 287 15.48 -15.07 -21.83
CA SER A 287 15.29 -15.95 -20.67
C SER A 287 14.36 -15.33 -19.64
N ARG A 288 14.43 -14.01 -19.44
CA ARG A 288 13.47 -13.26 -18.63
C ARG A 288 12.07 -13.33 -19.21
N LEU A 289 11.93 -13.14 -20.53
CA LEU A 289 10.64 -13.23 -21.22
C LEU A 289 10.01 -14.59 -20.98
N VAL A 290 10.78 -15.66 -21.23
CA VAL A 290 10.32 -17.04 -21.01
C VAL A 290 9.94 -17.28 -19.54
N PHE A 291 10.81 -16.85 -18.62
CA PHE A 291 10.62 -17.09 -17.20
C PHE A 291 9.41 -16.33 -16.62
N GLU A 292 9.26 -15.05 -16.92
CA GLU A 292 8.18 -14.23 -16.37
C GLU A 292 6.83 -14.49 -17.06
N SER A 293 6.87 -15.01 -18.29
CA SER A 293 5.71 -15.30 -19.14
C SER A 293 4.68 -14.14 -19.20
N PRO A 294 5.12 -12.88 -19.42
CA PRO A 294 4.26 -11.69 -19.29
C PRO A 294 3.13 -11.63 -20.33
N TRP A 295 3.21 -12.40 -21.42
CA TRP A 295 2.16 -12.52 -22.43
C TRP A 295 0.90 -13.25 -21.92
N GLN A 296 1.01 -13.99 -20.82
CA GLN A 296 -0.08 -14.70 -20.20
C GLN A 296 -0.34 -14.08 -18.83
N PRO A 297 -1.36 -13.23 -18.65
CA PRO A 297 -1.64 -12.66 -17.34
C PRO A 297 -2.11 -13.76 -16.38
N PRO A 298 -1.58 -13.83 -15.15
CA PRO A 298 -2.03 -14.80 -14.17
C PRO A 298 -3.45 -14.47 -13.70
N LEU A 299 -4.25 -15.50 -13.41
CA LEU A 299 -5.57 -15.40 -12.78
C LEU A 299 -5.50 -14.82 -11.36
N SER A 300 -4.41 -15.13 -10.65
CA SER A 300 -4.13 -14.68 -9.30
C SER A 300 -2.61 -14.75 -9.06
N ILE A 301 -2.13 -13.98 -8.11
CA ILE A 301 -0.77 -14.04 -7.59
C ILE A 301 -0.87 -14.10 -6.07
N SER A 302 -0.15 -15.03 -5.44
CA SER A 302 0.05 -15.07 -3.99
C SER A 302 1.54 -14.91 -3.70
N GLU A 303 1.89 -14.13 -2.69
CA GLU A 303 3.28 -13.88 -2.30
C GLU A 303 3.42 -14.04 -0.78
N ILE A 304 4.48 -14.72 -0.36
CA ILE A 304 4.82 -14.92 1.05
C ILE A 304 6.29 -14.55 1.25
N TYR A 305 6.54 -13.76 2.29
CA TYR A 305 7.88 -13.43 2.76
C TYR A 305 8.24 -14.37 3.90
N LEU A 306 9.39 -15.03 3.81
CA LEU A 306 9.89 -15.93 4.84
C LEU A 306 10.64 -15.13 5.92
N ASP A 307 10.41 -15.46 7.19
CA ASP A 307 11.26 -14.95 8.28
C ASP A 307 12.62 -15.65 8.25
N THR A 308 13.58 -14.99 7.61
CA THR A 308 14.96 -15.45 7.44
C THR A 308 15.81 -15.33 8.70
N ALA A 309 15.41 -14.51 9.68
CA ALA A 309 16.22 -14.28 10.88
C ALA A 309 16.21 -15.50 11.81
N ASN A 310 15.10 -16.22 11.87
CA ASN A 310 14.86 -17.26 12.88
C ASN A 310 14.61 -18.67 12.31
N THR A 311 14.45 -18.81 11.00
CA THR A 311 13.95 -20.07 10.41
C THR A 311 14.86 -20.57 9.29
N THR A 312 15.62 -21.65 9.52
CA THR A 312 16.42 -22.31 8.47
C THR A 312 15.63 -23.32 7.65
N SER A 313 14.55 -23.87 8.21
CA SER A 313 13.67 -24.82 7.52
C SER A 313 12.28 -24.77 8.13
N GLY A 314 11.25 -25.00 7.33
CA GLY A 314 9.87 -25.01 7.81
C GLY A 314 8.89 -25.42 6.74
N ARG A 315 7.60 -25.23 7.04
CA ARG A 315 6.49 -25.38 6.09
C ARG A 315 5.76 -24.06 6.00
N ILE A 316 5.39 -23.68 4.78
CA ILE A 316 4.49 -22.56 4.56
C ILE A 316 3.21 -23.04 3.87
N LEU A 317 2.12 -22.39 4.21
CA LEU A 317 0.84 -22.58 3.54
C LEU A 317 0.59 -21.43 2.58
N ILE A 318 0.33 -21.73 1.31
CA ILE A 318 -0.06 -20.74 0.31
C ILE A 318 -1.50 -20.99 -0.11
N PHE A 319 -2.30 -19.93 -0.09
CA PHE A 319 -3.67 -19.91 -0.60
C PHE A 319 -3.76 -18.95 -1.79
N SER A 320 -4.45 -19.35 -2.86
CA SER A 320 -4.77 -18.44 -3.96
C SER A 320 -5.96 -17.54 -3.60
N ASN A 321 -6.09 -16.42 -4.32
CA ASN A 321 -7.38 -15.72 -4.37
C ASN A 321 -8.44 -16.62 -5.05
N PRO A 322 -9.74 -16.33 -4.87
CA PRO A 322 -10.81 -17.09 -5.51
C PRO A 322 -10.66 -17.12 -7.03
N ILE A 323 -10.74 -18.32 -7.62
CA ILE A 323 -10.67 -18.57 -9.05
C ILE A 323 -11.88 -19.39 -9.51
N SER A 324 -12.33 -19.23 -10.74
CA SER A 324 -13.53 -19.91 -11.27
C SER A 324 -13.27 -21.27 -11.91
N ARG A 325 -12.01 -21.74 -11.90
CA ARG A 325 -11.60 -22.98 -12.57
C ARG A 325 -11.23 -24.08 -11.58
N PRO A 326 -11.70 -25.32 -11.79
CA PRO A 326 -11.34 -26.47 -10.96
C PRO A 326 -9.98 -27.10 -11.36
N GLU A 327 -9.35 -26.59 -12.42
CA GLU A 327 -8.02 -26.97 -12.87
C GLU A 327 -7.22 -25.72 -13.21
N VAL A 328 -5.99 -25.66 -12.72
CA VAL A 328 -5.07 -24.54 -12.93
C VAL A 328 -3.64 -25.00 -13.05
N PHE A 329 -2.85 -24.17 -13.72
CA PHE A 329 -1.42 -24.34 -13.88
C PHE A 329 -0.70 -23.28 -13.07
N ILE A 330 0.36 -23.68 -12.36
CA ILE A 330 0.91 -22.85 -11.30
C ILE A 330 2.40 -22.78 -11.48
N GLN A 331 2.92 -21.55 -11.47
CA GLN A 331 4.34 -21.27 -11.43
C GLN A 331 4.70 -20.83 -10.02
N LEU A 332 5.42 -21.69 -9.30
CA LEU A 332 6.03 -21.36 -8.03
C LEU A 332 7.43 -20.79 -8.30
N TYR A 333 7.66 -19.58 -7.82
CA TYR A 333 8.92 -18.88 -7.89
C TYR A 333 9.40 -18.61 -6.47
N ALA A 334 10.62 -19.04 -6.16
CA ALA A 334 11.26 -18.70 -4.90
C ALA A 334 12.52 -17.91 -5.18
N GLU A 335 12.70 -16.81 -4.45
CA GLU A 335 13.81 -15.88 -4.58
C GLU A 335 14.42 -15.66 -3.21
N GLY A 336 15.73 -15.89 -3.08
CA GLY A 336 16.51 -15.62 -1.88
C GLY A 336 17.61 -14.61 -2.19
N VAL A 337 17.75 -13.59 -1.35
CA VAL A 337 18.83 -12.59 -1.45
C VAL A 337 19.78 -12.80 -0.29
N SER A 338 21.07 -12.92 -0.54
CA SER A 338 22.09 -13.03 0.50
C SER A 338 22.39 -11.68 1.18
N PRO A 339 23.12 -11.66 2.31
CA PRO A 339 23.57 -10.39 2.92
C PRO A 339 24.48 -9.53 2.01
N ASP A 340 25.15 -10.14 1.03
CA ASP A 340 25.94 -9.46 -0.01
C ASP A 340 25.16 -9.16 -1.30
N SER A 341 23.83 -9.20 -1.25
CA SER A 341 22.91 -8.87 -2.36
C SER A 341 23.01 -9.78 -3.58
N LYS A 342 23.54 -11.00 -3.46
CA LYS A 342 23.45 -12.01 -4.51
C LYS A 342 22.06 -12.63 -4.46
N THR A 343 21.42 -12.74 -5.63
CA THR A 343 20.10 -13.34 -5.76
C THR A 343 20.21 -14.78 -6.25
N TYR A 344 19.54 -15.68 -5.55
CA TYR A 344 19.29 -17.05 -5.97
C TYR A 344 17.79 -17.22 -6.25
N ALA A 345 17.44 -17.88 -7.35
CA ALA A 345 16.04 -18.09 -7.71
C ALA A 345 15.77 -19.50 -8.26
N LEU A 346 14.66 -20.08 -7.83
CA LEU A 346 14.19 -21.40 -8.26
C LEU A 346 12.76 -21.31 -8.76
N THR A 347 12.42 -22.09 -9.79
CA THR A 347 11.08 -22.12 -10.37
C THR A 347 10.59 -23.55 -10.51
N LYS A 348 9.32 -23.78 -10.18
CA LYS A 348 8.62 -25.05 -10.41
C LYS A 348 7.28 -24.77 -11.06
N GLN A 349 6.97 -25.54 -12.11
CA GLN A 349 5.65 -25.53 -12.74
C GLN A 349 4.90 -26.80 -12.32
N ILE A 350 3.66 -26.63 -11.87
CA ILE A 350 2.80 -27.73 -11.42
C ILE A 350 1.39 -27.53 -11.97
N SER A 351 0.65 -28.63 -12.13
CA SER A 351 -0.76 -28.61 -12.46
C SER A 351 -1.54 -29.17 -11.27
N VAL A 352 -2.63 -28.50 -10.92
CA VAL A 352 -3.50 -28.88 -9.82
C VAL A 352 -4.92 -28.94 -10.33
N LYS A 353 -5.57 -30.08 -10.11
CA LYS A 353 -6.95 -30.35 -10.49
C LYS A 353 -7.74 -30.78 -9.27
N LYS A 354 -8.99 -30.31 -9.17
CA LYS A 354 -9.94 -30.72 -8.14
C LYS A 354 -10.13 -32.23 -8.21
N ALA A 355 -9.77 -32.92 -7.13
CA ALA A 355 -9.88 -34.38 -7.04
C ALA A 355 -11.30 -34.84 -6.67
N GLN A 356 -12.05 -33.98 -5.97
CA GLN A 356 -13.36 -34.28 -5.41
C GLN A 356 -14.49 -33.73 -6.29
N ASN A 357 -15.59 -34.47 -6.39
CA ASN A 357 -16.79 -34.02 -7.11
C ASN A 357 -17.70 -33.14 -6.22
N SER A 358 -17.66 -33.36 -4.91
CA SER A 358 -18.54 -32.71 -3.95
C SER A 358 -18.00 -31.33 -3.51
N ASP A 359 -18.86 -30.51 -2.92
CA ASP A 359 -18.53 -29.15 -2.45
C ASP A 359 -19.04 -28.91 -1.01
N ILE A 360 -18.48 -27.90 -0.34
CA ILE A 360 -18.95 -27.39 0.97
C ILE A 360 -19.24 -25.91 0.77
N TYR A 361 -20.46 -25.49 1.05
CA TYR A 361 -20.86 -24.09 1.05
C TYR A 361 -21.03 -23.59 2.48
N ILE A 362 -20.59 -22.37 2.74
CA ILE A 362 -20.60 -21.74 4.06
C ILE A 362 -21.58 -20.57 3.99
N LYS A 363 -22.64 -20.61 4.80
CA LYS A 363 -23.63 -19.53 4.81
C LYS A 363 -22.97 -18.24 5.33
N GLY A 364 -22.95 -17.21 4.50
CA GLY A 364 -22.28 -15.94 4.80
C GLY A 364 -20.87 -15.79 4.22
N GLY A 365 -20.34 -16.82 3.54
CA GLY A 365 -19.02 -16.82 2.92
C GLY A 365 -17.97 -17.59 3.72
N SER A 366 -16.73 -17.63 3.21
CA SER A 366 -15.63 -18.39 3.81
C SER A 366 -15.07 -17.79 5.09
N VAL A 367 -15.34 -16.52 5.39
CA VAL A 367 -14.88 -15.82 6.58
C VAL A 367 -16.03 -15.71 7.58
N PHE A 368 -15.82 -16.17 8.81
CA PHE A 368 -16.87 -16.19 9.84
C PHE A 368 -16.30 -15.93 11.24
N LEU A 369 -17.18 -15.51 12.15
CA LEU A 369 -16.81 -15.30 13.56
C LEU A 369 -16.73 -16.64 14.31
N PRO A 370 -15.87 -16.73 15.35
CA PRO A 370 -15.79 -17.92 16.18
C PRO A 370 -17.06 -18.13 17.02
N THR A 371 -17.47 -19.39 17.19
CA THR A 371 -18.65 -19.76 18.00
C THR A 371 -18.45 -19.44 19.49
N TYR A 372 -17.24 -19.54 20.05
CA TYR A 372 -16.98 -19.13 21.43
C TYR A 372 -17.24 -17.63 21.68
N LEU A 373 -17.17 -16.81 20.63
CA LEU A 373 -17.41 -15.38 20.73
C LEU A 373 -18.89 -15.08 20.61
N THR A 374 -19.57 -15.63 19.59
CA THR A 374 -20.95 -15.23 19.26
C THR A 374 -22.03 -16.17 19.81
N GLY A 375 -21.65 -17.37 20.24
CA GLY A 375 -22.56 -18.47 20.58
C GLY A 375 -23.27 -19.08 19.36
N GLN A 376 -23.01 -18.56 18.16
CA GLN A 376 -23.68 -19.01 16.94
C GLN A 376 -22.80 -20.01 16.20
N LYS A 377 -23.39 -21.17 15.90
CA LYS A 377 -22.80 -22.14 14.96
C LYS A 377 -22.99 -21.65 13.53
N ILE A 378 -22.05 -21.98 12.66
CA ILE A 378 -22.12 -21.62 11.24
C ILE A 378 -22.84 -22.71 10.48
N ARG A 379 -23.77 -22.30 9.62
CA ARG A 379 -24.46 -23.22 8.73
C ARG A 379 -23.59 -23.55 7.52
N LEU A 380 -23.21 -24.81 7.39
CA LEU A 380 -22.59 -25.38 6.21
C LEU A 380 -23.65 -26.12 5.38
N THR A 381 -23.46 -26.18 4.07
CA THR A 381 -24.23 -27.05 3.17
C THR A 381 -23.27 -27.92 2.40
N LEU A 382 -23.34 -29.23 2.63
CA LEU A 382 -22.55 -30.24 1.93
C LEU A 382 -23.32 -30.68 0.70
N ASP A 383 -22.71 -30.55 -0.47
CA ASP A 383 -23.32 -30.90 -1.76
C ASP A 383 -22.60 -32.10 -2.37
N PHE A 384 -23.09 -33.30 -2.04
CA PHE A 384 -22.44 -34.54 -2.47
C PHE A 384 -22.84 -34.94 -3.89
N LYS A 385 -21.84 -35.17 -4.74
CA LYS A 385 -22.00 -35.48 -6.17
C LYS A 385 -21.26 -36.77 -6.55
N GLU A 386 -21.28 -37.77 -5.68
CA GLU A 386 -20.61 -39.04 -5.97
C GLU A 386 -21.40 -39.82 -7.05
N PRO A 387 -20.71 -40.42 -8.04
CA PRO A 387 -21.37 -41.06 -9.18
C PRO A 387 -22.16 -42.31 -8.77
N ALA A 388 -21.71 -43.01 -7.73
CA ALA A 388 -22.35 -44.22 -7.22
C ALA A 388 -23.08 -43.91 -5.90
N PHE A 389 -24.34 -44.36 -5.82
CA PHE A 389 -25.09 -44.30 -4.57
C PHE A 389 -24.38 -45.13 -3.51
N SER A 390 -24.06 -44.49 -2.39
CA SER A 390 -23.60 -45.17 -1.19
C SER A 390 -23.87 -44.30 0.02
N GLU A 391 -24.00 -44.94 1.18
CA GLU A 391 -24.19 -44.26 2.45
C GLU A 391 -23.01 -44.51 3.37
N LYS A 392 -22.50 -43.45 4.01
CA LYS A 392 -21.30 -43.50 4.85
C LYS A 392 -21.48 -42.73 6.14
N LYS A 393 -20.76 -43.12 7.19
CA LYS A 393 -20.59 -42.27 8.37
C LYS A 393 -19.55 -41.20 8.04
N LEU A 394 -19.96 -39.95 8.06
CA LEU A 394 -19.11 -38.83 7.67
C LEU A 394 -18.77 -37.92 8.85
N PHE A 395 -17.55 -37.39 8.80
CA PHE A 395 -16.99 -36.46 9.76
C PHE A 395 -16.51 -35.20 9.02
N LEU A 396 -16.79 -34.04 9.60
CA LEU A 396 -16.15 -32.80 9.22
C LEU A 396 -14.87 -32.65 10.06
N GLN A 397 -13.73 -32.62 9.40
CA GLN A 397 -12.43 -32.33 9.98
C GLN A 397 -12.02 -30.90 9.66
N THR A 398 -11.56 -30.17 10.67
CA THR A 398 -10.95 -28.85 10.49
C THR A 398 -9.45 -29.01 10.59
N VAL A 399 -8.75 -28.71 9.50
CA VAL A 399 -7.31 -28.99 9.34
C VAL A 399 -6.53 -27.67 9.30
N LEU A 400 -5.44 -27.60 10.06
CA LEU A 400 -4.44 -26.53 10.07
C LEU A 400 -3.06 -27.18 9.97
N ASP A 401 -2.20 -26.69 9.08
CA ASP A 401 -0.83 -27.20 8.88
C ASP A 401 -0.77 -28.74 8.69
N GLY A 402 -1.69 -29.27 7.88
CA GLY A 402 -1.80 -30.70 7.61
C GLY A 402 -2.37 -31.56 8.75
N GLN A 403 -2.59 -30.99 9.94
CA GLN A 403 -3.10 -31.69 11.12
C GLN A 403 -4.56 -31.37 11.42
N ALA A 404 -5.34 -32.40 11.77
CA ALA A 404 -6.73 -32.21 12.19
C ALA A 404 -6.79 -31.59 13.59
N GLN A 405 -7.30 -30.36 13.67
CA GLN A 405 -7.51 -29.61 14.91
C GLN A 405 -8.83 -29.97 15.58
N LYS A 406 -9.85 -30.25 14.78
CA LYS A 406 -11.20 -30.62 15.24
C LYS A 406 -11.79 -31.67 14.32
N SER A 407 -12.59 -32.59 14.88
CA SER A 407 -13.40 -33.52 14.10
C SER A 407 -14.79 -33.66 14.71
N GLU A 408 -15.82 -33.41 13.91
CA GLU A 408 -17.22 -33.50 14.31
C GLU A 408 -17.98 -34.43 13.38
N ARG A 409 -18.94 -35.17 13.93
CA ARG A 409 -19.80 -36.03 13.13
C ARG A 409 -20.88 -35.19 12.43
N ILE A 410 -21.05 -35.38 11.13
CA ILE A 410 -22.05 -34.61 10.35
C ILE A 410 -23.48 -34.96 10.77
N GLN A 411 -23.75 -36.25 11.01
CA GLN A 411 -25.04 -36.73 11.53
C GLN A 411 -24.91 -38.08 12.23
N GLU A 412 -25.86 -38.41 13.11
CA GLU A 412 -25.86 -39.67 13.88
C GLU A 412 -26.09 -40.94 13.02
N GLY A 413 -26.57 -40.79 11.79
CA GLY A 413 -26.84 -41.89 10.86
C GLY A 413 -25.76 -42.12 9.80
N LEU A 414 -26.14 -42.84 8.75
CA LEU A 414 -25.41 -42.90 7.48
C LEU A 414 -25.88 -41.78 6.56
N THR A 415 -24.95 -41.20 5.81
CA THR A 415 -25.17 -40.06 4.91
C THR A 415 -25.12 -40.52 3.46
N SER A 416 -26.17 -40.23 2.69
CA SER A 416 -26.20 -40.44 1.25
C SER A 416 -25.24 -39.48 0.53
N LEU A 417 -24.34 -40.04 -0.29
CA LEU A 417 -23.34 -39.29 -1.06
C LEU A 417 -23.87 -38.71 -2.38
N GLN A 418 -25.20 -38.59 -2.52
CA GLN A 418 -25.88 -37.98 -3.68
C GLN A 418 -26.89 -36.90 -3.24
N SER A 419 -26.74 -36.39 -2.02
CA SER A 419 -27.71 -35.48 -1.40
C SER A 419 -27.04 -34.20 -0.93
N GLN A 420 -27.86 -33.16 -0.77
CA GLN A 420 -27.46 -31.92 -0.14
C GLN A 420 -27.84 -31.95 1.33
N ILE A 421 -26.86 -31.76 2.21
CA ILE A 421 -27.03 -31.90 3.65
C ILE A 421 -26.58 -30.63 4.35
N PRO A 422 -27.50 -29.93 5.00
CA PRO A 422 -27.15 -28.75 5.76
C PRO A 422 -26.72 -29.16 7.19
N PHE A 423 -25.63 -28.57 7.70
CA PHE A 423 -24.94 -28.95 8.94
C PHE A 423 -24.55 -27.71 9.75
N ASP A 424 -24.74 -27.72 11.07
CA ASP A 424 -24.32 -26.62 11.95
C ASP A 424 -22.95 -26.91 12.57
N TYR A 425 -21.93 -26.21 12.09
CA TYR A 425 -20.54 -26.36 12.53
C TYR A 425 -20.21 -25.41 13.68
N ASP A 426 -19.62 -25.95 14.73
CA ASP A 426 -19.09 -25.18 15.86
C ASP A 426 -17.66 -24.71 15.56
N SER A 427 -17.47 -23.41 15.31
CA SER A 427 -16.18 -22.79 15.00
C SER A 427 -15.40 -22.35 16.23
N SER A 428 -15.51 -23.08 17.34
CA SER A 428 -14.72 -22.83 18.56
C SER A 428 -13.24 -23.24 18.42
N LEU A 429 -12.53 -22.59 17.48
CA LEU A 429 -11.09 -22.71 17.24
C LEU A 429 -10.48 -21.31 17.19
N PRO A 430 -9.17 -21.15 17.47
CA PRO A 430 -8.50 -19.86 17.38
C PRO A 430 -8.66 -19.21 15.98
N PRO A 431 -8.57 -17.87 15.88
CA PRO A 431 -8.58 -17.21 14.58
C PRO A 431 -7.49 -17.74 13.64
N GLY A 432 -7.80 -17.86 12.36
CA GLY A 432 -6.89 -18.42 11.36
C GLY A 432 -7.60 -18.98 10.14
N LYS A 433 -6.81 -19.37 9.14
CA LYS A 433 -7.28 -20.02 7.91
C LYS A 433 -7.18 -21.53 8.05
N TYR A 434 -8.30 -22.21 7.84
CA TYR A 434 -8.43 -23.65 8.00
C TYR A 434 -8.97 -24.30 6.72
N ILE A 435 -8.68 -25.59 6.57
CA ILE A 435 -9.31 -26.44 5.56
C ILE A 435 -10.42 -27.25 6.25
N LEU A 436 -11.66 -27.02 5.83
CA LEU A 436 -12.81 -27.84 6.20
C LEU A 436 -12.83 -29.04 5.26
N ARG A 437 -12.73 -30.25 5.80
CA ARG A 437 -12.61 -31.49 5.04
C ARG A 437 -13.67 -32.49 5.49
N VAL A 438 -14.44 -33.03 4.57
CA VAL A 438 -15.35 -34.14 4.86
C VAL A 438 -14.67 -35.46 4.57
N VAL A 439 -14.57 -36.32 5.58
CA VAL A 439 -14.00 -37.67 5.49
C VAL A 439 -14.97 -38.73 6.01
N ASP A 440 -14.83 -39.97 5.57
CA ASP A 440 -15.47 -41.11 6.24
C ASP A 440 -14.60 -41.70 7.37
N SER A 441 -15.11 -42.73 8.03
CA SER A 441 -14.38 -43.48 9.06
C SER A 441 -13.12 -44.20 8.56
N ALA A 442 -12.94 -44.37 7.25
CA ALA A 442 -11.74 -44.94 6.66
C ALA A 442 -10.73 -43.85 6.22
N GLY A 443 -11.05 -42.57 6.45
CA GLY A 443 -10.21 -41.44 6.04
C GLY A 443 -10.36 -41.08 4.55
N LYS A 444 -11.31 -41.68 3.81
CA LYS A 444 -11.58 -41.28 2.44
C LYS A 444 -12.19 -39.89 2.43
N MET A 445 -11.59 -39.00 1.65
CA MET A 445 -12.01 -37.62 1.51
C MET A 445 -13.06 -37.46 0.42
N TYR A 446 -14.12 -36.71 0.72
CA TYR A 446 -15.25 -36.50 -0.20
C TYR A 446 -15.40 -35.06 -0.66
N SER A 447 -15.11 -34.09 0.21
CA SER A 447 -15.29 -32.68 -0.07
C SER A 447 -14.33 -31.83 0.76
N GLN A 448 -13.94 -30.67 0.23
CA GLN A 448 -13.11 -29.71 0.96
C GLN A 448 -13.48 -28.28 0.62
N ALA A 449 -13.39 -27.39 1.61
CA ALA A 449 -13.45 -25.95 1.43
C ALA A 449 -12.47 -25.24 2.34
N ILE A 450 -12.17 -23.98 2.00
CA ILE A 450 -11.50 -23.06 2.91
C ILE A 450 -12.53 -22.45 3.88
N GLY A 451 -12.15 -22.36 5.15
CA GLY A 451 -12.88 -21.60 6.17
C GLY A 451 -11.91 -20.78 7.00
N GLU A 452 -12.18 -19.49 7.14
CA GLU A 452 -11.38 -18.54 7.91
C GLU A 452 -12.16 -18.08 9.12
N ILE A 453 -11.61 -18.36 10.30
CA ILE A 453 -12.11 -17.82 11.56
C ILE A 453 -11.50 -16.44 11.71
N ALA A 454 -12.33 -15.41 11.58
CA ALA A 454 -11.88 -14.03 11.63
C ALA A 454 -11.32 -13.69 13.02
N ASP A 455 -10.20 -12.97 13.05
CA ASP A 455 -9.75 -12.34 14.30
C ASP A 455 -10.68 -11.18 14.66
N PHE A 456 -10.68 -10.85 15.93
CA PHE A 456 -11.43 -9.72 16.46
C PHE A 456 -10.56 -8.89 17.40
N GLN A 457 -10.92 -7.62 17.51
CA GLN A 457 -10.24 -6.64 18.34
C GLN A 457 -11.16 -6.20 19.47
N VAL A 458 -10.57 -5.96 20.63
CA VAL A 458 -11.25 -5.28 21.74
C VAL A 458 -10.97 -3.79 21.61
N VAL A 459 -12.03 -2.98 21.63
CA VAL A 459 -11.95 -1.52 21.54
C VAL A 459 -12.56 -0.91 22.78
N SER A 460 -11.82 -0.01 23.45
CA SER A 460 -12.36 0.76 24.58
C SER A 460 -13.33 1.83 24.06
N GLN A 461 -14.61 1.69 24.37
CA GLN A 461 -15.63 2.71 24.07
C GLN A 461 -15.65 3.82 25.11
N SER A 462 -15.47 3.47 26.38
CA SER A 462 -15.27 4.43 27.46
C SER A 462 -14.35 3.86 28.55
N ALA A 463 -13.50 4.72 29.12
CA ALA A 463 -12.58 4.37 30.19
C ALA A 463 -12.56 5.47 31.26
N ASP A 464 -13.39 5.33 32.29
CA ASP A 464 -13.41 6.21 33.45
C ASP A 464 -12.62 5.58 34.60
N PHE A 465 -11.30 5.73 34.56
CA PHE A 465 -10.40 5.24 35.61
C PHE A 465 -10.71 5.80 37.01
N LYS A 466 -11.33 6.98 37.11
CA LYS A 466 -11.67 7.58 38.41
C LYS A 466 -12.86 6.88 39.05
N LYS A 467 -13.88 6.57 38.26
CA LYS A 467 -15.06 5.83 38.73
C LYS A 467 -14.86 4.31 38.67
N GLY A 468 -13.83 3.83 37.97
CA GLY A 468 -13.63 2.42 37.73
C GLY A 468 -14.59 1.82 36.70
N ASN A 469 -15.26 2.65 35.90
CA ASN A 469 -16.23 2.19 34.89
C ASN A 469 -15.57 2.09 33.53
N PHE A 470 -15.57 0.90 32.95
CA PHE A 470 -15.02 0.63 31.63
C PHE A 470 -16.09 0.00 30.74
N GLN A 471 -16.13 0.42 29.48
CA GLN A 471 -17.00 -0.15 28.46
C GLN A 471 -16.18 -0.54 27.25
N PHE A 472 -16.26 -1.81 26.87
CA PHE A 472 -15.54 -2.37 25.73
C PHE A 472 -16.49 -2.86 24.65
N GLY A 473 -16.11 -2.69 23.39
CA GLY A 473 -16.78 -3.28 22.24
C GLY A 473 -15.84 -4.25 21.51
N PHE A 474 -16.42 -5.18 20.77
CA PHE A 474 -15.68 -6.16 19.96
C PHE A 474 -15.96 -5.92 18.49
N THR A 475 -14.91 -5.88 17.67
CA THR A 475 -14.99 -5.59 16.23
C THR A 475 -14.14 -6.59 15.44
N SER A 476 -14.49 -6.83 14.18
CA SER A 476 -13.80 -7.76 13.28
C SER A 476 -13.88 -7.23 11.84
N PRO A 477 -13.01 -7.66 10.90
CA PRO A 477 -13.11 -7.23 9.51
C PRO A 477 -14.49 -7.44 8.85
N ILE A 478 -15.26 -8.41 9.33
CA ILE A 478 -16.60 -8.73 8.82
C ILE A 478 -17.76 -8.11 9.61
N ALA A 479 -17.49 -7.50 10.77
CA ALA A 479 -18.51 -6.92 11.65
C ALA A 479 -17.97 -5.76 12.49
N SER A 480 -18.56 -4.57 12.33
CA SER A 480 -18.18 -3.36 13.09
C SER A 480 -18.60 -3.41 14.57
N GLN A 481 -19.56 -4.27 14.92
CA GLN A 481 -19.96 -4.55 16.28
C GLN A 481 -20.39 -6.01 16.39
N ILE A 482 -19.86 -6.72 17.39
CA ILE A 482 -20.13 -8.13 17.62
C ILE A 482 -20.96 -8.29 18.89
N ASN A 483 -22.05 -9.06 18.79
CA ASN A 483 -22.76 -9.56 19.95
C ASN A 483 -22.00 -10.77 20.49
N PHE A 484 -21.47 -10.67 21.70
CA PHE A 484 -20.68 -11.70 22.34
C PHE A 484 -21.52 -12.50 23.37
N THR A 485 -21.13 -13.75 23.65
CA THR A 485 -21.69 -14.59 24.73
C THR A 485 -21.22 -14.15 26.12
N SER A 486 -21.52 -14.90 27.18
CA SER A 486 -20.85 -14.70 28.47
C SER A 486 -19.32 -14.75 28.31
N LEU A 487 -18.61 -13.85 28.98
CA LEU A 487 -17.13 -13.87 29.03
C LEU A 487 -16.64 -13.52 30.43
N HIS A 488 -15.39 -13.85 30.72
CA HIS A 488 -14.70 -13.43 31.93
C HIS A 488 -13.74 -12.29 31.62
N ALA A 489 -13.84 -11.18 32.33
CA ALA A 489 -12.90 -10.06 32.24
C ALA A 489 -12.03 -10.02 33.50
N SER A 490 -10.75 -9.70 33.32
CA SER A 490 -9.81 -9.41 34.41
C SER A 490 -8.92 -8.24 34.03
N VAL A 491 -8.30 -7.58 35.01
CA VAL A 491 -7.29 -6.55 34.77
C VAL A 491 -6.04 -6.84 35.60
N ASP A 492 -4.89 -6.89 34.94
CA ASP A 492 -3.59 -7.25 35.55
C ASP A 492 -3.63 -8.59 36.31
N GLY A 493 -4.41 -9.56 35.81
CA GLY A 493 -4.64 -10.85 36.45
C GLY A 493 -5.45 -10.79 37.75
N LYS A 494 -6.10 -9.66 38.03
CA LYS A 494 -6.95 -9.40 39.21
C LYS A 494 -8.37 -9.03 38.79
N PHE A 495 -9.26 -8.94 39.77
CA PHE A 495 -10.65 -8.47 39.61
C PHE A 495 -11.50 -9.28 38.62
N LEU A 496 -11.33 -10.59 38.58
CA LEU A 496 -12.10 -11.47 37.69
C LEU A 496 -13.62 -11.26 37.86
N GLN A 497 -14.30 -10.89 36.76
CA GLN A 497 -15.74 -10.68 36.71
C GLN A 497 -16.33 -11.37 35.48
N GLU A 498 -17.43 -12.09 35.66
CA GLU A 498 -18.24 -12.60 34.56
C GLU A 498 -19.11 -11.47 33.99
N ILE A 499 -19.02 -11.26 32.68
CA ILE A 499 -19.78 -10.27 31.93
C ILE A 499 -20.83 -11.04 31.10
N PRO A 500 -22.13 -10.73 31.26
CA PRO A 500 -23.18 -11.43 30.51
C PRO A 500 -23.11 -11.08 29.03
N ALA A 501 -23.73 -11.95 28.22
CA ALA A 501 -23.84 -11.77 26.77
C ALA A 501 -24.42 -10.39 26.42
N GLY A 502 -23.85 -9.75 25.40
CA GLY A 502 -24.24 -8.39 24.99
C GLY A 502 -23.45 -7.89 23.79
N SER A 503 -23.62 -6.61 23.47
CA SER A 503 -22.86 -5.94 22.38
C SER A 503 -21.76 -5.01 22.91
N THR A 504 -21.75 -4.79 24.23
CA THR A 504 -20.73 -4.02 24.96
C THR A 504 -20.48 -4.69 26.31
N ALA A 505 -19.21 -4.88 26.67
CA ALA A 505 -18.79 -5.42 27.94
C ALA A 505 -18.59 -4.27 28.95
N ASN A 506 -19.51 -4.15 29.91
CA ASN A 506 -19.42 -3.21 31.01
C ASN A 506 -18.66 -3.85 32.17
N TYR A 507 -17.54 -3.27 32.57
CA TYR A 507 -16.63 -3.83 33.55
C TYR A 507 -16.29 -2.79 34.63
N PHE A 508 -16.47 -3.16 35.90
CA PHE A 508 -16.26 -2.26 37.03
C PHE A 508 -15.03 -2.68 37.82
N VAL A 509 -14.02 -1.81 37.89
CA VAL A 509 -12.80 -2.05 38.67
C VAL A 509 -12.50 -0.84 39.56
N PRO A 510 -12.65 -0.98 40.89
CA PRO A 510 -12.34 0.11 41.81
C PRO A 510 -10.83 0.28 42.01
N ASN A 511 -10.39 1.54 42.16
CA ASN A 511 -9.06 1.92 42.68
C ASN A 511 -7.86 1.39 41.87
N LEU A 512 -7.85 1.55 40.55
CA LEU A 512 -6.66 1.29 39.74
C LEU A 512 -5.58 2.37 40.00
N ALA A 513 -4.33 1.92 40.19
CA ALA A 513 -3.18 2.80 40.37
C ALA A 513 -2.86 3.56 39.06
N SER A 514 -2.10 4.65 39.11
CA SER A 514 -1.66 5.29 37.85
C SER A 514 -0.67 4.41 37.11
N GLY A 515 -0.89 4.16 35.82
CA GLY A 515 0.03 3.39 34.98
C GLY A 515 -0.67 2.58 33.89
N PRO A 516 0.10 1.74 33.15
CA PRO A 516 -0.45 0.83 32.17
C PRO A 516 -1.18 -0.35 32.85
N HIS A 517 -2.39 -0.65 32.36
CA HIS A 517 -3.22 -1.76 32.81
C HIS A 517 -3.61 -2.66 31.64
N THR A 518 -3.42 -3.96 31.81
CA THR A 518 -3.80 -4.96 30.80
C THR A 518 -5.15 -5.55 31.16
N PHE A 519 -6.18 -5.21 30.39
CA PHE A 519 -7.48 -5.84 30.48
C PHE A 519 -7.46 -7.11 29.63
N TYR A 520 -7.86 -8.23 30.20
CA TYR A 520 -7.91 -9.54 29.55
C TYR A 520 -9.34 -10.08 29.56
N PHE A 521 -9.82 -10.51 28.40
CA PHE A 521 -11.15 -11.05 28.18
C PHE A 521 -11.03 -12.51 27.74
N GLU A 522 -11.58 -13.43 28.51
CA GLU A 522 -11.58 -14.88 28.26
C GLU A 522 -12.99 -15.34 27.89
N PHE A 523 -13.11 -16.02 26.75
CA PHE A 523 -14.37 -16.51 26.19
C PHE A 523 -14.57 -18.00 26.49
N GLU A 524 -15.81 -18.48 26.36
CA GLU A 524 -16.16 -19.90 26.52
C GLU A 524 -15.43 -20.78 25.48
N GLY A 525 -14.33 -21.40 25.88
CA GLY A 525 -13.44 -22.13 24.96
C GLY A 525 -11.95 -21.86 25.20
N GLY A 526 -11.62 -21.00 26.17
CA GLY A 526 -10.24 -20.76 26.62
C GLY A 526 -9.44 -19.82 25.72
N TYR A 527 -10.07 -19.25 24.68
CA TYR A 527 -9.47 -18.17 23.92
C TYR A 527 -9.66 -16.85 24.65
N GLY A 528 -8.62 -16.02 24.70
CA GLY A 528 -8.73 -14.70 25.29
C GLY A 528 -7.94 -13.63 24.56
N LYS A 529 -8.38 -12.38 24.71
CA LYS A 529 -7.79 -11.20 24.07
C LYS A 529 -7.50 -10.14 25.11
N SER A 530 -6.41 -9.42 24.95
CA SER A 530 -6.01 -8.34 25.86
C SER A 530 -5.99 -6.97 25.19
N ILE A 531 -6.28 -5.92 25.95
CA ILE A 531 -6.09 -4.52 25.57
C ILE A 531 -5.32 -3.80 26.68
N LEU A 532 -4.33 -3.01 26.28
CA LEU A 532 -3.54 -2.17 27.19
C LEU A 532 -4.15 -0.77 27.23
N LEU A 533 -4.58 -0.30 28.42
CA LEU A 533 -5.01 1.07 28.64
C LEU A 533 -4.08 1.76 29.65
N ASP A 534 -3.71 3.01 29.39
CA ASP A 534 -2.77 3.76 30.23
C ASP A 534 -3.51 4.81 31.08
N TYR A 535 -3.54 4.61 32.40
CA TYR A 535 -4.10 5.57 33.33
C TYR A 535 -3.12 6.68 33.65
N ARG A 536 -3.19 7.75 32.86
CA ARG A 536 -2.45 8.98 33.13
C ARG A 536 -3.27 9.89 34.02
N VAL A 537 -2.94 9.90 35.31
CA VAL A 537 -3.38 10.98 36.20
C VAL A 537 -2.76 12.26 35.67
N GLN A 538 -3.61 13.20 35.23
CA GLN A 538 -3.15 14.55 34.94
C GLN A 538 -2.58 15.12 36.24
N LYS A 539 -1.25 15.08 36.34
CA LYS A 539 -0.50 15.78 37.38
C LYS A 539 -0.83 17.26 37.22
N GLN A 540 -1.25 17.88 38.30
CA GLN A 540 -1.47 19.31 38.29
C GLN A 540 -0.12 19.99 38.05
N PHE A 541 -0.10 21.20 37.48
CA PHE A 541 1.17 21.86 37.15
C PHE A 541 2.08 22.05 38.39
N TYR A 542 1.49 22.15 39.59
CA TYR A 542 2.19 22.25 40.86
C TYR A 542 2.72 20.91 41.40
N ASP A 543 2.38 19.78 40.79
CA ASP A 543 2.97 18.47 41.12
C ASP A 543 4.30 18.25 40.38
N ASN A 544 4.65 19.11 39.42
CA ASN A 544 5.94 19.04 38.73
C ASN A 544 7.02 19.71 39.61
N PRO A 545 8.02 18.95 40.11
CA PRO A 545 9.05 19.50 40.99
C PRO A 545 9.87 20.60 40.30
N ILE A 546 9.98 20.58 38.96
CA ILE A 546 10.64 21.65 38.20
C ILE A 546 9.83 22.94 38.28
N VAL A 547 8.51 22.87 38.17
CA VAL A 547 7.64 24.05 38.25
C VAL A 547 7.64 24.63 39.65
N VAL A 548 7.58 23.77 40.68
CA VAL A 548 7.73 24.20 42.08
C VAL A 548 9.10 24.82 42.32
N PHE A 549 10.17 24.18 41.83
CA PHE A 549 11.54 24.68 41.95
C PHE A 549 11.75 26.02 41.24
N LEU A 550 11.27 26.17 40.00
CA LEU A 550 11.30 27.44 39.26
C LEU A 550 10.46 28.51 39.96
N GLY A 551 9.31 28.14 40.54
CA GLY A 551 8.51 29.02 41.39
C GLY A 551 9.29 29.52 42.59
N ILE A 552 10.01 28.64 43.29
CA ILE A 552 10.87 28.98 44.43
C ILE A 552 12.03 29.87 43.98
N ILE A 553 12.72 29.55 42.89
CA ILE A 553 13.81 30.38 42.34
C ILE A 553 13.30 31.78 42.02
N THR A 554 12.14 31.88 41.35
CA THR A 554 11.53 33.16 40.99
C THR A 554 11.19 33.98 42.24
N LEU A 555 10.65 33.33 43.28
CA LEU A 555 10.37 33.96 44.58
C LEU A 555 11.66 34.47 45.24
N VAL A 556 12.74 33.66 45.22
CA VAL A 556 14.04 34.06 45.77
C VAL A 556 14.61 35.26 45.03
N PHE A 557 14.61 35.25 43.70
CA PHE A 557 15.06 36.41 42.91
C PHE A 557 14.20 37.64 43.12
N PHE A 558 12.88 37.48 43.27
CA PHE A 558 11.98 38.58 43.57
C PHE A 558 12.28 39.20 44.94
N VAL A 559 12.47 38.38 45.98
CA VAL A 559 12.81 38.86 47.34
C VAL A 559 14.19 39.53 47.35
N VAL A 560 15.21 38.91 46.75
CA VAL A 560 16.57 39.49 46.65
C VAL A 560 16.54 40.79 45.85
N GLY A 561 15.86 40.82 44.71
CA GLY A 561 15.72 42.01 43.87
C GLY A 561 15.00 43.15 44.60
N THR A 562 13.96 42.84 45.36
CA THR A 562 13.21 43.85 46.13
C THR A 562 14.04 44.42 47.29
N PHE A 563 14.82 43.58 47.99
CA PHE A 563 15.67 44.02 49.10
C PHE A 563 16.99 44.68 48.66
N MET A 564 17.54 44.31 47.50
CA MET A 564 18.74 44.95 46.94
C MET A 564 18.43 46.21 46.12
N ARG A 565 17.15 46.56 45.95
CA ARG A 565 16.75 47.81 45.31
C ARG A 565 17.25 48.98 46.15
N ARG A 566 18.34 49.62 45.71
CA ARG A 566 18.83 50.86 46.33
C ARG A 566 17.73 51.92 46.21
N PRO A 567 17.48 52.73 47.26
CA PRO A 567 16.59 53.87 47.14
C PRO A 567 17.15 54.81 46.07
N GLU A 568 16.37 55.02 45.02
CA GLU A 568 16.73 55.88 43.89
C GLU A 568 16.98 57.30 44.43
N ARG A 569 18.24 57.74 44.39
CA ARG A 569 18.58 59.17 44.49
C ARG A 569 18.80 59.65 43.06
N GLU A 570 17.86 60.44 42.59
CA GLU A 570 17.98 61.20 41.34
C GLU A 570 19.15 62.18 41.50
N LEU A 571 20.30 61.88 40.89
CA LEU A 571 21.47 62.75 40.98
C LEU A 571 21.78 63.46 39.68
N TYR A 572 21.58 62.87 38.50
CA TYR A 572 21.57 63.56 37.22
C TYR A 572 20.82 62.68 36.21
N TYR A 573 20.02 63.28 35.34
CA TYR A 573 19.45 62.56 34.19
C TYR A 573 20.54 62.47 33.12
N LEU A 574 20.92 61.23 32.79
CA LEU A 574 21.63 60.95 31.57
C LEU A 574 20.52 60.73 30.53
N ASP A 575 20.41 61.63 29.57
CA ASP A 575 19.56 61.47 28.39
C ASP A 575 20.17 60.36 27.52
N VAL A 576 19.99 59.13 27.97
CA VAL A 576 20.09 57.96 27.10
C VAL A 576 18.83 58.06 26.25
N PRO A 577 18.93 58.24 24.93
CA PRO A 577 17.75 58.15 24.10
C PRO A 577 17.09 56.82 24.44
N ASP A 578 15.85 56.88 24.93
CA ASP A 578 15.02 55.70 25.14
C ASP A 578 15.20 54.84 23.88
N PHE A 579 15.74 53.63 24.03
CA PHE A 579 15.34 52.61 23.08
C PHE A 579 13.83 52.64 23.17
N PRO A 580 13.13 53.06 22.10
CA PRO A 580 11.71 53.26 22.20
C PRO A 580 11.19 51.96 22.80
N PRO A 581 10.35 51.99 23.84
CA PRO A 581 9.59 50.79 24.15
C PRO A 581 9.10 50.31 22.79
N ILE A 582 9.24 49.03 22.49
CA ILE A 582 8.46 48.45 21.39
C ILE A 582 7.04 48.56 21.90
N SER A 583 6.52 49.79 21.82
CA SER A 583 5.17 50.17 22.08
C SER A 583 4.50 49.30 21.05
N ALA A 584 3.79 48.28 21.54
CA ALA A 584 2.86 47.57 20.71
C ALA A 584 1.84 48.63 20.31
N ILE A 585 2.13 49.35 19.23
CA ILE A 585 1.26 50.36 18.67
C ILE A 585 0.03 49.56 18.27
N LYS A 586 -1.02 49.69 19.07
CA LYS A 586 -2.31 49.09 18.77
C LYS A 586 -2.86 49.85 17.57
N VAL A 587 -2.57 49.36 16.38
CA VAL A 587 -3.13 49.91 15.14
C VAL A 587 -4.56 49.40 15.00
N PRO A 588 -5.59 50.26 15.11
CA PRO A 588 -6.96 49.81 14.90
C PRO A 588 -7.16 49.52 13.41
N VAL A 589 -7.40 48.25 13.07
CA VAL A 589 -7.77 47.85 11.71
C VAL A 589 -9.22 47.42 11.71
N GLY A 590 -10.04 48.09 10.88
CA GLY A 590 -11.44 47.74 10.72
C GLY A 590 -11.60 46.38 10.04
N LYS A 591 -12.58 45.58 10.48
CA LYS A 591 -12.91 44.28 9.88
C LYS A 591 -13.14 44.37 8.37
N ALA A 592 -13.89 45.38 7.91
CA ALA A 592 -14.14 45.62 6.50
C ALA A 592 -12.84 45.86 5.70
N SER A 593 -11.85 46.53 6.30
CA SER A 593 -10.55 46.74 5.68
C SER A 593 -9.80 45.41 5.50
N VAL A 594 -9.83 44.53 6.49
CA VAL A 594 -9.22 43.18 6.41
C VAL A 594 -9.88 42.34 5.34
N LEU A 595 -11.21 42.33 5.27
CA LEU A 595 -11.94 41.56 4.24
C LEU A 595 -11.68 42.10 2.84
N SER A 596 -11.61 43.43 2.68
CA SER A 596 -11.29 44.04 1.38
C SER A 596 -9.88 43.70 0.87
N LEU A 597 -8.96 43.26 1.75
CA LEU A 597 -7.64 42.82 1.33
C LEU A 597 -7.71 41.54 0.52
N PHE A 598 -8.60 40.60 0.84
CA PHE A 598 -8.74 39.35 0.09
C PHE A 598 -9.06 39.62 -1.38
N ASP A 599 -9.98 40.54 -1.66
CA ASP A 599 -10.33 40.94 -3.03
C ASP A 599 -9.19 41.69 -3.71
N LYS A 600 -8.53 42.62 -2.99
CA LYS A 600 -7.42 43.40 -3.54
C LYS A 600 -6.25 42.50 -3.93
N ILE A 601 -5.90 41.54 -3.07
CA ILE A 601 -4.82 40.59 -3.32
C ILE A 601 -5.18 39.68 -4.50
N ASN A 602 -6.40 39.12 -4.51
CA ASN A 602 -6.87 38.32 -5.65
C ASN A 602 -6.79 39.13 -6.95
N LYS A 603 -7.28 40.37 -6.94
CA LYS A 603 -7.21 41.28 -8.10
C LYS A 603 -5.76 41.53 -8.56
N ASN A 604 -4.84 41.75 -7.62
CA ASN A 604 -3.42 41.98 -7.93
C ASN A 604 -2.76 40.75 -8.57
N TYR A 605 -3.08 39.56 -8.07
CA TYR A 605 -2.59 38.32 -8.66
C TYR A 605 -3.36 37.86 -9.90
N SER A 606 -4.37 38.63 -10.34
CA SER A 606 -5.31 38.24 -11.40
C SER A 606 -6.00 36.89 -11.11
N TRP A 607 -6.29 36.65 -9.84
CA TRP A 607 -7.02 35.51 -9.32
C TRP A 607 -8.46 35.91 -9.07
N GLU A 608 -9.37 34.95 -9.27
CA GLU A 608 -10.77 35.12 -8.96
C GLU A 608 -11.10 34.19 -7.81
N ARG A 609 -11.39 34.76 -6.64
CA ARG A 609 -11.97 34.03 -5.49
C ARG A 609 -11.09 32.88 -4.98
N MET A 610 -9.77 33.05 -5.03
CA MET A 610 -8.82 32.04 -4.56
C MET A 610 -8.44 32.25 -3.09
N PRO A 611 -8.48 31.19 -2.27
CA PRO A 611 -7.92 31.19 -0.92
C PRO A 611 -6.44 31.59 -0.91
N LEU A 612 -6.05 32.32 0.13
CA LEU A 612 -4.74 32.96 0.25
C LEU A 612 -3.98 32.40 1.45
N SER A 613 -2.68 32.23 1.28
CA SER A 613 -1.75 31.91 2.37
C SER A 613 -1.58 33.10 3.33
N LEU A 614 -1.09 32.80 4.53
CA LEU A 614 -0.77 33.84 5.51
C LEU A 614 0.29 34.83 5.00
N ASP A 615 1.26 34.38 4.20
CA ASP A 615 2.31 35.25 3.66
C ASP A 615 1.79 36.20 2.57
N GLU A 616 0.87 35.75 1.72
CA GLU A 616 0.18 36.61 0.74
C GLU A 616 -0.67 37.68 1.45
N LEU A 617 -1.40 37.27 2.49
CA LEU A 617 -2.20 38.18 3.31
C LEU A 617 -1.30 39.19 4.05
N LYS A 618 -0.17 38.74 4.59
CA LYS A 618 0.83 39.61 5.22
C LYS A 618 1.38 40.66 4.27
N GLY A 619 1.67 40.28 3.02
CA GLY A 619 2.04 41.22 1.95
C GLY A 619 0.91 42.20 1.61
N GLY A 620 -0.34 41.75 1.67
CA GLY A 620 -1.50 42.63 1.53
C GLY A 620 -1.64 43.64 2.67
N PHE A 621 -1.36 43.24 3.91
CA PHE A 621 -1.42 44.14 5.07
C PHE A 621 -0.43 45.31 4.98
N SER A 622 0.73 45.14 4.32
CA SER A 622 1.67 46.26 4.10
C SER A 622 1.13 47.33 3.14
N SER A 623 0.07 47.03 2.37
CA SER A 623 -0.63 48.04 1.56
C SER A 623 -1.54 48.95 2.38
N LEU A 624 -1.96 48.52 3.58
CA LEU A 624 -2.72 49.37 4.49
C LEU A 624 -1.79 50.37 5.15
N ARG A 625 -2.21 51.64 5.19
CA ARG A 625 -1.46 52.72 5.82
C ARG A 625 -2.15 53.17 7.10
N HIS A 626 -1.37 53.31 8.16
CA HIS A 626 -1.78 53.99 9.40
C HIS A 626 -0.82 55.16 9.62
N ASN A 627 -1.36 56.38 9.70
CA ASN A 627 -0.58 57.62 9.77
C ASN A 627 0.49 57.72 8.66
N GLY A 628 0.12 57.35 7.43
CA GLY A 628 0.99 57.38 6.25
C GLY A 628 2.02 56.25 6.14
N LYS A 629 2.22 55.44 7.19
CA LYS A 629 3.18 54.32 7.22
C LYS A 629 2.49 52.97 6.93
N PRO A 630 3.13 52.04 6.20
CA PRO A 630 2.60 50.70 5.95
C PRO A 630 2.51 49.88 7.25
N ILE A 631 1.46 49.08 7.39
CA ILE A 631 1.27 48.19 8.55
C ILE A 631 2.04 46.89 8.31
N VAL A 632 3.05 46.61 9.15
CA VAL A 632 3.78 45.33 9.13
C VAL A 632 3.25 44.44 10.24
N VAL A 633 2.74 43.26 9.88
CA VAL A 633 2.17 42.29 10.82
C VAL A 633 2.96 40.97 10.76
N GLY A 634 3.25 40.38 11.93
CA GLY A 634 3.83 39.03 12.01
C GLY A 634 2.77 37.94 11.80
N SER A 635 3.19 36.76 11.32
CA SER A 635 2.26 35.68 10.95
C SER A 635 1.35 35.25 12.11
N TYR A 636 1.89 35.14 13.32
CA TYR A 636 1.11 34.84 14.53
C TYR A 636 0.00 35.87 14.83
N ASN A 637 0.33 37.17 14.71
CA ASN A 637 -0.66 38.23 14.96
C ASN A 637 -1.73 38.27 13.88
N LEU A 638 -1.34 38.03 12.63
CA LEU A 638 -2.27 37.96 11.50
C LEU A 638 -3.24 36.79 11.66
N GLU A 639 -2.72 35.59 11.94
CA GLU A 639 -3.52 34.40 12.20
C GLU A 639 -4.51 34.61 13.35
N ARG A 640 -4.09 35.28 14.42
CA ARG A 640 -4.98 35.65 15.54
C ARG A 640 -6.10 36.61 15.12
N VAL A 641 -5.81 37.58 14.25
CA VAL A 641 -6.81 38.50 13.70
C VAL A 641 -7.81 37.73 12.84
N LEU A 642 -7.34 36.85 11.96
CA LEU A 642 -8.21 36.05 11.08
C LEU A 642 -9.06 35.06 11.89
N SER A 643 -8.47 34.35 12.84
CA SER A 643 -9.18 33.45 13.77
C SER A 643 -10.27 34.18 14.55
N LYS A 644 -10.02 35.44 14.96
CA LYS A 644 -11.03 36.26 15.63
C LYS A 644 -12.18 36.64 14.69
N ILE A 645 -11.91 36.93 13.42
CA ILE A 645 -12.96 37.22 12.42
C ILE A 645 -13.77 35.95 12.11
N GLN A 646 -13.10 34.81 11.92
CA GLN A 646 -13.74 33.51 11.74
C GLN A 646 -14.64 33.17 12.93
N GLY A 647 -14.16 33.29 14.17
CA GLY A 647 -14.93 32.97 15.37
C GLY A 647 -16.06 33.95 15.70
N SER A 648 -15.96 35.21 15.27
CA SER A 648 -16.98 36.23 15.57
C SER A 648 -18.09 36.34 14.53
N SER A 649 -17.79 36.20 13.23
CA SER A 649 -18.78 36.33 12.16
C SER A 649 -18.82 35.20 11.16
N GLY A 650 -17.83 34.29 11.15
CA GLY A 650 -17.78 33.18 10.20
C GLY A 650 -17.66 33.60 8.72
N GLU A 651 -17.26 34.85 8.46
CA GLU A 651 -17.16 35.42 7.09
C GLU A 651 -15.92 34.93 6.35
N ILE A 652 -14.93 34.42 7.08
CA ILE A 652 -13.75 33.76 6.54
C ILE A 652 -13.61 32.37 7.16
N LYS A 653 -12.97 31.47 6.44
CA LYS A 653 -12.70 30.10 6.86
C LYS A 653 -11.31 29.69 6.39
N GLU A 654 -10.62 28.94 7.23
CA GLU A 654 -9.32 28.34 6.94
C GLU A 654 -9.52 26.90 6.45
N VAL A 655 -8.82 26.53 5.37
CA VAL A 655 -8.77 25.20 4.79
C VAL A 655 -7.38 24.97 4.17
N PHE A 656 -6.65 23.96 4.62
CA PHE A 656 -5.29 23.59 4.17
C PHE A 656 -4.21 24.68 4.37
N GLY A 657 -4.28 25.44 5.45
CA GLY A 657 -3.41 26.58 5.72
C GLY A 657 -3.76 27.82 4.87
N LEU A 658 -4.81 27.76 4.06
CA LEU A 658 -5.27 28.84 3.20
C LEU A 658 -6.55 29.44 3.76
N TRP A 659 -6.64 30.77 3.72
CA TRP A 659 -7.78 31.53 4.19
C TRP A 659 -8.62 32.01 3.01
N GLY A 660 -9.93 31.79 3.07
CA GLY A 660 -10.86 32.28 2.06
C GLY A 660 -12.10 32.92 2.66
N MET A 661 -12.76 33.77 1.88
CA MET A 661 -14.04 34.36 2.27
C MET A 661 -15.19 33.40 1.97
N ARG A 662 -16.12 33.25 2.91
CA ARG A 662 -17.25 32.32 2.77
C ARG A 662 -18.18 32.66 1.60
N ARG A 663 -18.36 33.96 1.31
CA ARG A 663 -19.15 34.41 0.15
C ARG A 663 -18.62 33.89 -1.20
N TRP A 664 -17.34 33.51 -1.28
CA TRP A 664 -16.80 32.92 -2.50
C TRP A 664 -17.40 31.57 -2.83
N GLU A 665 -17.93 30.83 -1.83
CA GLU A 665 -18.63 29.58 -2.09
C GLU A 665 -19.90 29.82 -2.90
N GLU A 666 -20.67 30.83 -2.50
CA GLU A 666 -21.91 31.25 -3.16
C GLU A 666 -21.63 31.84 -4.55
N GLU A 667 -20.61 32.71 -4.64
CA GLU A 667 -20.28 33.39 -5.89
C GLU A 667 -19.63 32.48 -6.95
N SER A 668 -18.91 31.44 -6.53
CA SER A 668 -18.23 30.49 -7.44
C SER A 668 -19.02 29.20 -7.67
N GLY A 669 -19.99 28.89 -6.80
CA GLY A 669 -20.70 27.60 -6.80
C GLY A 669 -19.81 26.41 -6.42
N ARG A 670 -18.65 26.65 -5.81
CA ARG A 670 -17.66 25.64 -5.39
C ARG A 670 -17.39 25.78 -3.91
N SER A 671 -17.16 24.68 -3.20
CA SER A 671 -16.80 24.76 -1.78
C SER A 671 -15.43 25.42 -1.58
N LEU A 672 -15.18 26.01 -0.40
CA LEU A 672 -13.85 26.50 -0.06
C LEU A 672 -12.80 25.37 -0.04
N LYS A 673 -13.22 24.12 0.21
CA LYS A 673 -12.34 22.95 0.05
C LYS A 673 -11.89 22.81 -1.40
N ASN A 674 -12.81 22.83 -2.36
CA ASN A 674 -12.50 22.77 -3.80
C ASN A 674 -11.57 23.91 -4.23
N LEU A 675 -11.89 25.15 -3.83
CA LEU A 675 -11.08 26.32 -4.16
C LEU A 675 -9.66 26.23 -3.57
N SER A 676 -9.51 25.73 -2.34
CA SER A 676 -8.21 25.51 -1.71
C SER A 676 -7.43 24.38 -2.40
N MET A 677 -8.06 23.26 -2.74
CA MET A 677 -7.40 22.18 -3.50
C MET A 677 -6.92 22.70 -4.86
N PHE A 678 -7.76 23.45 -5.58
CA PHE A 678 -7.39 24.06 -6.84
C PHE A 678 -6.19 25.01 -6.70
N ARG A 679 -6.15 25.84 -5.64
CA ARG A 679 -5.01 26.73 -5.35
C ARG A 679 -3.72 25.94 -5.19
N LEU A 680 -3.73 24.84 -4.43
CA LEU A 680 -2.57 23.98 -4.19
C LEU A 680 -2.10 23.29 -5.47
N ILE A 681 -3.03 22.73 -6.25
CA ILE A 681 -2.73 22.13 -7.55
C ILE A 681 -2.07 23.16 -8.48
N ARG A 682 -2.61 24.38 -8.52
CA ARG A 682 -2.04 25.46 -9.31
C ARG A 682 -0.61 25.77 -8.89
N ASP A 683 -0.30 25.79 -7.59
CA ASP A 683 1.08 26.02 -7.13
C ASP A 683 2.02 24.92 -7.65
N VAL A 684 1.57 23.66 -7.65
CA VAL A 684 2.32 22.56 -8.28
C VAL A 684 2.54 22.84 -9.77
N PHE A 685 1.49 23.22 -10.52
CA PHE A 685 1.60 23.49 -11.95
C PHE A 685 2.54 24.67 -12.25
N VAL A 686 2.47 25.75 -11.48
CA VAL A 686 3.35 26.91 -11.63
C VAL A 686 4.79 26.53 -11.32
N ASN A 687 5.04 25.81 -10.24
CA ASN A 687 6.39 25.38 -9.84
C ASN A 687 7.02 24.40 -10.84
N ARG A 688 6.20 23.58 -11.50
CA ARG A 688 6.64 22.60 -12.53
C ARG A 688 6.56 23.15 -13.96
N THR A 689 6.17 24.41 -14.14
CA THR A 689 6.02 25.06 -15.47
C THR A 689 5.03 24.32 -16.39
N VAL A 690 3.98 23.72 -15.83
CA VAL A 690 2.95 23.01 -16.60
C VAL A 690 1.89 23.99 -17.08
N PRO A 691 1.62 24.09 -18.39
CA PRO A 691 0.54 24.92 -18.90
C PRO A 691 -0.81 24.32 -18.49
N PHE A 692 -1.67 25.14 -17.89
CA PHE A 692 -3.01 24.74 -17.47
C PHE A 692 -4.07 25.75 -17.92
N LEU A 693 -5.23 25.24 -18.35
CA LEU A 693 -6.39 26.06 -18.67
C LEU A 693 -7.22 26.32 -17.41
N ARG A 694 -7.73 27.55 -17.29
CA ARG A 694 -8.66 27.92 -16.22
C ARG A 694 -9.96 27.10 -16.32
N PRO A 695 -10.62 26.79 -15.18
CA PRO A 695 -11.94 26.18 -15.20
C PRO A 695 -12.90 27.10 -15.94
N LYS A 696 -13.60 26.57 -16.96
CA LYS A 696 -14.53 27.38 -17.77
C LYS A 696 -16.01 27.07 -17.52
N GLU A 697 -16.36 25.88 -17.04
CA GLU A 697 -17.76 25.44 -16.92
C GLU A 697 -17.98 24.52 -15.72
N LYS A 698 -19.21 24.47 -15.19
CA LYS A 698 -19.61 23.64 -14.03
C LYS A 698 -19.57 22.14 -14.36
N ASP A 699 -19.83 21.79 -15.61
CA ASP A 699 -19.95 20.41 -16.10
C ASP A 699 -18.68 19.87 -16.77
N GLY A 700 -17.64 20.70 -16.88
CA GLY A 700 -16.34 20.33 -17.45
C GLY A 700 -15.30 19.90 -16.40
N PRO A 701 -14.07 19.58 -16.83
CA PRO A 701 -12.96 19.35 -15.91
C PRO A 701 -12.59 20.63 -15.15
N ASP A 702 -12.10 20.45 -13.93
CA ASP A 702 -11.66 21.54 -13.06
C ASP A 702 -10.42 22.23 -13.61
N ALA A 703 -9.53 21.48 -14.26
CA ALA A 703 -8.45 22.02 -15.08
C ALA A 703 -8.16 21.10 -16.26
N LYS A 704 -7.54 21.66 -17.31
CA LYS A 704 -6.88 20.86 -18.34
C LYS A 704 -5.40 21.18 -18.34
N ILE A 705 -4.55 20.16 -18.34
CA ILE A 705 -3.10 20.31 -18.35
C ILE A 705 -2.49 19.56 -19.52
N LYS A 706 -1.24 19.90 -19.87
CA LYS A 706 -0.48 19.21 -20.92
C LYS A 706 0.84 18.69 -20.37
N ILE A 707 1.03 17.38 -20.38
CA ILE A 707 2.26 16.70 -19.94
C ILE A 707 2.84 15.96 -21.14
N SER A 708 4.08 16.26 -21.53
CA SER A 708 4.81 15.54 -22.60
C SER A 708 4.05 15.37 -23.92
N LYS A 709 3.20 16.34 -24.28
CA LYS A 709 2.29 16.42 -25.45
C LYS A 709 0.90 15.81 -25.28
N THR A 710 0.61 15.11 -24.20
CA THR A 710 -0.70 14.56 -23.89
C THR A 710 -1.51 15.54 -23.05
N ASP A 711 -2.75 15.80 -23.45
CA ASP A 711 -3.68 16.61 -22.65
C ASP A 711 -4.32 15.72 -21.57
N TYR A 712 -4.45 16.22 -20.35
CA TYR A 712 -5.10 15.54 -19.23
C TYR A 712 -6.22 16.41 -18.66
N ASN A 713 -7.34 15.78 -18.30
CA ASN A 713 -8.46 16.40 -17.60
C ASN A 713 -8.30 16.20 -16.08
N ILE A 714 -8.25 17.28 -15.31
CA ILE A 714 -8.15 17.22 -13.84
C ILE A 714 -9.55 17.38 -13.24
N TYR A 715 -9.86 16.52 -12.28
CA TYR A 715 -11.08 16.56 -11.47
C TYR A 715 -10.73 16.59 -9.98
N LEU A 716 -11.32 17.52 -9.24
CA LEU A 716 -11.18 17.57 -7.78
C LEU A 716 -12.24 16.68 -7.15
N PHE A 717 -11.81 15.74 -6.29
CA PHE A 717 -12.74 14.86 -5.60
C PHE A 717 -13.44 15.59 -4.44
N GLU A 718 -14.74 15.79 -4.57
CA GLU A 718 -15.61 16.26 -3.48
C GLU A 718 -16.63 15.20 -3.09
N ASP A 719 -17.24 14.56 -4.10
CA ASP A 719 -18.17 13.46 -3.97
C ASP A 719 -18.12 12.58 -5.23
N GLU A 720 -18.98 11.54 -5.27
CA GLU A 720 -19.08 10.58 -6.38
C GLU A 720 -19.42 11.24 -7.73
N SER A 721 -20.00 12.45 -7.74
CA SER A 721 -20.29 13.16 -8.98
C SER A 721 -19.02 13.58 -9.72
N SER A 722 -17.90 13.80 -9.01
CA SER A 722 -16.61 14.06 -9.64
C SER A 722 -16.11 12.85 -10.44
N ALA A 723 -16.35 11.63 -9.97
CA ALA A 723 -16.00 10.42 -10.72
C ALA A 723 -16.88 10.23 -11.96
N ALA A 724 -18.18 10.52 -11.86
CA ALA A 724 -19.09 10.50 -13.00
C ALA A 724 -18.71 11.55 -14.06
N ARG A 725 -18.33 12.77 -13.64
CA ARG A 725 -17.82 13.82 -14.55
C ARG A 725 -16.48 13.44 -15.19
N ALA A 726 -15.61 12.72 -14.50
CA ALA A 726 -14.37 12.20 -15.07
C ALA A 726 -14.67 11.22 -16.21
N LEU A 727 -15.61 10.29 -15.99
CA LEU A 727 -16.02 9.32 -17.00
C LEU A 727 -16.63 9.96 -18.27
N SER A 728 -17.39 11.05 -18.13
CA SER A 728 -18.07 11.70 -19.26
C SER A 728 -17.13 12.43 -20.23
N THR A 729 -15.85 12.62 -19.88
CA THR A 729 -14.89 13.35 -20.72
C THR A 729 -13.71 12.52 -21.22
N LEU A 730 -13.73 11.20 -20.97
CA LEU A 730 -12.65 10.28 -21.35
C LEU A 730 -12.43 10.16 -22.86
N ASP A 731 -13.43 10.49 -23.67
CA ASP A 731 -13.35 10.39 -25.14
C ASP A 731 -12.33 11.37 -25.75
N GLY A 732 -11.92 12.41 -25.00
CA GLY A 732 -10.94 13.40 -25.48
C GLY A 732 -9.53 13.28 -24.90
N ALA A 733 -9.42 12.93 -23.61
CA ALA A 733 -8.15 12.93 -22.88
C ALA A 733 -8.24 12.06 -21.61
N PRO A 734 -7.12 11.45 -21.15
CA PRO A 734 -7.09 10.79 -19.85
C PRO A 734 -7.46 11.74 -18.71
N SER A 735 -8.09 11.21 -17.66
CA SER A 735 -8.52 11.98 -16.51
C SER A 735 -7.68 11.69 -15.28
N ILE A 736 -7.44 12.71 -14.46
CA ILE A 736 -6.77 12.62 -13.16
C ILE A 736 -7.77 13.10 -12.11
N ILE A 737 -8.18 12.21 -11.21
CA ILE A 737 -9.02 12.55 -10.06
C ILE A 737 -8.09 12.80 -8.88
N VAL A 738 -8.10 14.04 -8.38
CA VAL A 738 -7.23 14.49 -7.31
C VAL A 738 -7.98 14.49 -5.98
N PHE A 739 -7.46 13.71 -5.04
CA PHE A 739 -7.98 13.56 -3.68
C PHE A 739 -7.22 14.42 -2.69
N GLU A 740 -7.86 14.78 -1.58
CA GLU A 740 -7.23 15.58 -0.54
C GLU A 740 -6.04 14.83 0.07
N ARG A 741 -6.24 13.55 0.38
CA ARG A 741 -5.29 12.69 1.08
C ARG A 741 -5.33 11.29 0.50
N LYS A 742 -4.21 10.56 0.64
CA LYS A 742 -4.10 9.15 0.20
C LYS A 742 -5.15 8.24 0.84
N LYS A 743 -5.56 8.52 2.08
CA LYS A 743 -6.63 7.76 2.74
C LYS A 743 -7.96 7.85 1.99
N GLU A 744 -8.31 9.02 1.43
CA GLU A 744 -9.56 9.18 0.67
C GLU A 744 -9.54 8.34 -0.62
N ILE A 745 -8.36 8.09 -1.21
CA ILE A 745 -8.21 7.18 -2.35
C ILE A 745 -8.55 5.75 -1.93
N SER A 746 -8.02 5.29 -0.79
CA SER A 746 -8.34 3.96 -0.26
C SER A 746 -9.83 3.83 0.03
N ASP A 747 -10.40 4.79 0.76
CA ASP A 747 -11.83 4.82 1.11
C ASP A 747 -12.73 4.89 -0.15
N PHE A 748 -12.26 5.52 -1.22
CA PHE A 748 -12.93 5.56 -2.52
C PHE A 748 -12.83 4.22 -3.25
N CYS A 749 -11.64 3.61 -3.32
CA CYS A 749 -11.43 2.29 -3.91
C CYS A 749 -12.24 1.18 -3.22
N ASP A 750 -12.36 1.23 -1.90
CA ASP A 750 -13.19 0.29 -1.12
C ASP A 750 -14.67 0.42 -1.47
N ARG A 751 -15.14 1.64 -1.74
CA ARG A 751 -16.51 1.91 -2.20
C ARG A 751 -16.75 1.51 -3.65
N LEU A 752 -15.71 1.53 -4.49
CA LEU A 752 -15.80 1.08 -5.87
C LEU A 752 -16.17 -0.40 -5.98
N VAL A 753 -16.03 -1.22 -4.93
CA VAL A 753 -16.44 -2.65 -4.88
C VAL A 753 -17.91 -2.87 -5.31
N SER A 754 -18.75 -1.84 -5.29
CA SER A 754 -20.11 -1.81 -5.83
C SER A 754 -20.24 -2.38 -7.27
N THR A 755 -21.43 -2.93 -7.56
CA THR A 755 -21.86 -3.40 -8.89
C THR A 755 -22.56 -2.33 -9.73
N ASP A 756 -22.58 -1.08 -9.26
CA ASP A 756 -23.13 0.04 -10.03
C ASP A 756 -22.40 0.21 -11.37
N GLU A 757 -23.13 0.52 -12.44
CA GLU A 757 -22.58 0.64 -13.80
C GLU A 757 -21.45 1.67 -13.84
N THR A 758 -21.62 2.80 -13.15
CA THR A 758 -20.61 3.86 -13.04
C THR A 758 -19.35 3.36 -12.34
N ALA A 759 -19.49 2.61 -11.26
CA ALA A 759 -18.37 2.06 -10.48
C ALA A 759 -17.61 0.98 -11.28
N VAL A 760 -18.32 0.12 -12.00
CA VAL A 760 -17.72 -0.90 -12.89
C VAL A 760 -16.97 -0.23 -14.03
N ARG A 761 -17.57 0.76 -14.69
CA ARG A 761 -16.91 1.52 -15.76
C ARG A 761 -15.67 2.25 -15.24
N LEU A 762 -15.75 2.89 -14.07
CA LEU A 762 -14.59 3.56 -13.47
C LEU A 762 -13.46 2.58 -13.16
N LYS A 763 -13.76 1.39 -12.61
CA LYS A 763 -12.74 0.34 -12.38
C LYS A 763 -12.03 -0.06 -13.68
N LEU A 764 -12.79 -0.24 -14.77
CA LEU A 764 -12.22 -0.58 -16.07
C LEU A 764 -11.32 0.53 -16.60
N GLU A 765 -11.74 1.79 -16.46
CA GLU A 765 -10.96 2.95 -16.93
C GLU A 765 -9.74 3.26 -16.05
N ILE A 766 -9.79 2.93 -14.76
CA ILE A 766 -8.61 2.93 -13.87
C ILE A 766 -7.64 1.82 -14.29
N SER A 767 -8.16 0.61 -14.53
CA SER A 767 -7.35 -0.55 -14.94
C SER A 767 -6.73 -0.39 -16.33
N SER A 768 -7.34 0.42 -17.20
CA SER A 768 -6.84 0.75 -18.54
C SER A 768 -5.93 1.99 -18.56
N GLU A 769 -5.62 2.56 -17.39
CA GLU A 769 -4.80 3.77 -17.25
C GLU A 769 -5.36 5.01 -17.97
N ARG A 770 -6.68 5.07 -18.15
CA ARG A 770 -7.39 6.25 -18.68
C ARG A 770 -7.88 7.18 -17.58
N VAL A 771 -8.02 6.67 -16.35
CA VAL A 771 -8.29 7.44 -15.13
C VAL A 771 -7.19 7.18 -14.10
N PHE A 772 -6.52 8.24 -13.66
CA PHE A 772 -5.53 8.20 -12.59
C PHE A 772 -6.14 8.73 -11.30
N LEU A 773 -5.95 8.01 -10.19
CA LEU A 773 -6.33 8.48 -8.85
C LEU A 773 -5.06 8.94 -8.14
N VAL A 774 -4.99 10.21 -7.76
CA VAL A 774 -3.77 10.81 -7.20
C VAL A 774 -4.12 11.69 -6.00
N SER A 775 -3.31 11.68 -4.95
CA SER A 775 -3.50 12.63 -3.84
C SER A 775 -2.80 13.96 -4.11
N LEU A 776 -3.18 15.03 -3.42
CA LEU A 776 -2.48 16.33 -3.52
C LEU A 776 -0.96 16.20 -3.29
N GLU A 777 -0.55 15.32 -2.37
CA GLU A 777 0.86 15.06 -2.06
C GLU A 777 1.59 14.33 -3.20
N GLU A 778 0.91 13.40 -3.88
CA GLU A 778 1.49 12.59 -4.97
C GLU A 778 1.46 13.33 -6.32
N LEU A 779 0.61 14.35 -6.48
CA LEU A 779 0.42 15.06 -7.75
C LEU A 779 1.71 15.66 -8.30
N GLY A 780 2.55 16.23 -7.43
CA GLY A 780 3.80 16.85 -7.84
C GLY A 780 4.90 15.86 -8.24
N ALA A 781 4.76 14.57 -7.92
CA ALA A 781 5.64 13.49 -8.37
C ALA A 781 5.08 12.79 -9.61
N PHE A 782 3.76 12.78 -9.77
CA PHE A 782 3.07 12.29 -10.96
C PHE A 782 3.36 13.18 -12.20
N ILE A 783 3.44 14.50 -11.97
CA ILE A 783 3.78 15.53 -12.97
C ILE A 783 5.29 15.72 -13.05
#